data_AF-A0A0M0F9G1-F1
#
_entry.id   AF-A0A0M0F9G1-F1
#
_cell.length_a   1.000
_cell.length_b   1.000
_cell.length_c   1.000
_cell.angle_alpha   90.00
_cell.angle_beta   90.00
_cell.angle_gamma   90.00
#
_symmetry.space_group_name_H-M   'P 1'
#
loop_
_entity.id
_entity.type
_entity.pdbx_description
1 polymer ?
#
loop_
_entity_poly.entity_id
_entity_poly.type
_entity_poly.pdbx_seq_one_letter_code
_entity_poly.pdbx_strand_id
1 'polypeptide(L)'
;MTLSTTIPGASRTARRARAAGAGVAALAVAATGVALGAPATAAPATDPDLGPNVVFIDDSWSVDQINTYLASINDEAEFSQDRHAVFFEPGVYGDASGQDDPATATGIVNAEVGYYTAIAGLGAQPDDVLINGALSVQPVVSCPNNPWSCQDPGSLTRFWRSLSNVAINPIQRPVDEDVNRPFPAGITDPHQLRFAVSQAAPLRRVDIQGDLTVFGRFGEYASGGYLANSRVSGRLVTGSQQQWYTRNSEVGTWDGGVWNMVFSGVEGAPATDFGPQPDGTAGNKTTLDTTPLSREAPFLFRGGEDLAVFVPNARTETRGVDWSTDADAGQKLSLDTFFVAHEGDSAAEINAALATGKNLLLTPGVYHLDEAIRVENPDTVVLGLGYASLAPTSGTAALEIGDVAGVKVAGITVDAGPVESDVLVRVGPADAHVADAADPTTLTDVFVRVGGPWVGKATTSIEVNSDHVLLDHIWAWRGDHGSGIGWDQNTGDHGVVVNGDDVTATGLFVEHYQKNQTIWNGERGRTVFYQSEIPYDVPSQAAFMDGDRKGYASYRVGDHVQRHDAVGLGVYSFFNQGVDVRVASGIQTPVRAGVTFRSMTSVFLNGSGGIDHVVNETGAPAVGSFASPQVVAYPTDLPAEADVTVEATTRCLAGKAYVAVRATNGGDAPLAVTLSTPFGSRTVASVAPGANAYQSFAVRAAAVAAGDAVVSAVAGGVTSEVSAPYAALTCG
;
A
#
# COMPACT_ATOMS: atom_id res chain seq x y z
N MET A 1 28.07 29.29 -41.81
CA MET A 1 27.62 28.80 -43.11
C MET A 1 26.24 28.18 -42.90
N THR A 2 25.11 28.87 -43.12
CA THR A 2 24.36 29.04 -44.41
C THR A 2 24.18 27.70 -45.15
N LEU A 3 23.01 27.21 -45.58
CA LEU A 3 21.69 27.73 -45.96
C LEU A 3 20.65 26.59 -45.74
N SER A 4 19.37 26.77 -45.36
CA SER A 4 18.19 27.33 -46.06
C SER A 4 17.92 26.78 -47.47
N THR A 5 16.72 26.23 -47.71
CA THR A 5 16.07 26.21 -49.03
C THR A 5 14.55 26.08 -48.89
N THR A 6 13.86 26.77 -49.79
CA THR A 6 12.45 27.17 -49.79
C THR A 6 11.79 26.76 -51.12
N ILE A 7 10.49 26.42 -51.10
CA ILE A 7 9.39 26.79 -52.08
C ILE A 7 9.47 26.14 -53.49
N PRO A 8 8.35 25.75 -54.20
CA PRO A 8 7.10 26.51 -54.52
C PRO A 8 5.78 25.69 -54.46
N GLY A 9 4.54 26.21 -54.63
CA GLY A 9 4.00 27.51 -55.03
C GLY A 9 2.98 27.38 -56.20
N ALA A 10 1.72 27.80 -55.96
CA ALA A 10 0.64 28.20 -56.91
C ALA A 10 -0.18 27.07 -57.63
N SER A 11 -1.46 27.21 -58.04
CA SER A 11 -2.40 28.33 -58.17
C SER A 11 -3.88 27.89 -58.40
N ARG A 12 -4.83 28.69 -57.90
CA ARG A 12 -6.09 29.23 -58.51
C ARG A 12 -7.14 28.32 -59.20
N THR A 13 -8.40 28.51 -58.78
CA THR A 13 -9.52 28.89 -59.69
C THR A 13 -10.59 29.74 -58.97
N ALA A 14 -11.23 30.63 -59.73
CA ALA A 14 -12.12 31.71 -59.30
C ALA A 14 -13.57 31.53 -59.78
N ARG A 15 -14.52 32.26 -59.16
CA ARG A 15 -15.76 32.85 -59.74
C ARG A 15 -16.38 33.78 -58.68
N ARG A 16 -16.31 35.12 -58.83
CA ARG A 16 -17.32 36.08 -59.37
C ARG A 16 -18.74 35.88 -58.82
N ALA A 17 -19.57 36.87 -58.48
CA ALA A 17 -19.54 38.30 -58.19
C ALA A 17 -21.03 38.71 -58.04
N ARG A 18 -21.39 39.65 -57.15
CA ARG A 18 -22.36 40.74 -57.40
C ARG A 18 -22.48 41.69 -56.21
N ALA A 19 -22.65 42.96 -56.54
CA ALA A 19 -22.53 44.14 -55.69
C ALA A 19 -23.89 44.82 -55.43
N ALA A 20 -23.80 45.91 -54.65
CA ALA A 20 -24.76 46.99 -54.37
C ALA A 20 -25.43 46.89 -52.98
N GLY A 21 -25.47 47.94 -52.14
CA GLY A 21 -25.19 49.35 -52.38
C GLY A 21 -25.02 50.14 -51.07
N ALA A 22 -24.57 51.38 -51.24
CA ALA A 22 -24.21 52.32 -50.20
C ALA A 22 -25.43 52.94 -49.49
N GLY A 23 -25.25 53.26 -48.20
CA GLY A 23 -26.12 54.13 -47.43
C GLY A 23 -25.32 54.79 -46.31
N VAL A 24 -24.86 56.02 -46.56
CA VAL A 24 -24.24 56.90 -45.56
C VAL A 24 -25.36 57.54 -44.75
N ALA A 25 -25.40 57.29 -43.45
CA ALA A 25 -26.20 58.05 -42.49
C ALA A 25 -25.28 58.53 -41.38
N ALA A 26 -25.02 59.84 -41.37
CA ALA A 26 -24.38 60.53 -40.26
C ALA A 26 -25.40 60.66 -39.12
N LEU A 27 -25.14 60.02 -37.98
CA LEU A 27 -25.79 60.32 -36.72
C LEU A 27 -24.71 60.67 -35.69
N ALA A 28 -24.75 61.92 -35.23
CA ALA A 28 -24.05 62.38 -34.06
C ALA A 28 -24.63 61.67 -32.83
N VAL A 29 -23.82 60.87 -32.14
CA VAL A 29 -24.13 60.33 -30.82
C VAL A 29 -23.13 60.92 -29.83
N ALA A 30 -23.66 61.54 -28.79
CA ALA A 30 -22.94 62.18 -27.72
C ALA A 30 -21.99 61.18 -27.03
N ALA A 31 -20.77 61.62 -26.77
CA ALA A 31 -19.81 60.89 -25.95
C ALA A 31 -20.26 60.90 -24.49
N THR A 32 -20.97 59.85 -24.06
CA THR A 32 -20.94 59.42 -22.66
C THR A 32 -19.78 58.46 -22.51
N GLY A 33 -18.72 58.90 -21.84
CA GLY A 33 -17.58 58.05 -21.49
C GLY A 33 -18.04 56.92 -20.58
N VAL A 34 -18.19 55.73 -21.16
CA VAL A 34 -18.22 54.48 -20.39
C VAL A 34 -16.76 54.10 -20.20
N ALA A 35 -16.25 54.28 -18.99
CA ALA A 35 -15.01 53.66 -18.59
C ALA A 35 -15.20 52.14 -18.74
N LEU A 36 -14.55 51.55 -19.73
CA LEU A 36 -14.34 50.11 -19.78
C LEU A 36 -13.46 49.79 -18.58
N GLY A 37 -14.09 49.40 -17.47
CA GLY A 37 -13.39 48.80 -16.35
C GLY A 37 -12.57 47.63 -16.88
N ALA A 38 -11.28 47.62 -16.54
CA ALA A 38 -10.47 46.42 -16.71
C ALA A 38 -11.24 45.22 -16.11
N PRO A 39 -11.13 44.01 -16.68
CA PRO A 39 -11.72 42.85 -16.05
C PRO A 39 -11.19 42.82 -14.62
N ALA A 40 -12.09 42.82 -13.64
CA ALA A 40 -11.71 42.62 -12.26
C ALA A 40 -10.94 41.30 -12.24
N THR A 41 -9.64 41.37 -11.94
CA THR A 41 -8.91 40.21 -11.43
C THR A 41 -9.77 39.70 -10.27
N ALA A 42 -10.33 38.51 -10.42
CA ALA A 42 -10.96 37.84 -9.30
C ALA A 42 -9.95 37.91 -8.15
N ALA A 43 -10.39 38.38 -6.97
CA ALA A 43 -9.56 38.27 -5.79
C ALA A 43 -9.14 36.80 -5.67
N PRO A 44 -7.88 36.49 -5.31
CA PRO A 44 -7.48 35.11 -5.04
C PRO A 44 -8.52 34.51 -4.09
N ALA A 45 -9.02 33.33 -4.44
CA ALA A 45 -9.95 32.64 -3.56
C ALA A 45 -9.21 32.41 -2.25
N THR A 46 -9.77 32.89 -1.13
CA THR A 46 -9.22 32.53 0.18
C THR A 46 -9.28 31.01 0.29
N ASP A 47 -8.15 30.39 0.62
CA ASP A 47 -8.09 28.94 0.88
C ASP A 47 -9.23 28.55 1.84
N PRO A 48 -9.89 27.38 1.63
CA PRO A 48 -10.96 26.94 2.51
C PRO A 48 -10.42 26.75 3.93
N ASP A 49 -11.29 26.96 4.91
CA ASP A 49 -10.98 26.66 6.31
C ASP A 49 -10.74 25.15 6.46
N LEU A 50 -9.52 24.76 6.84
CA LEU A 50 -9.16 23.37 7.11
C LEU A 50 -9.25 23.02 8.61
N GLY A 51 -9.81 23.92 9.42
CA GLY A 51 -10.02 23.73 10.84
C GLY A 51 -8.79 24.05 11.70
N PRO A 52 -8.96 24.04 13.03
CA PRO A 52 -7.94 24.51 13.98
C PRO A 52 -6.72 23.59 14.11
N ASN A 53 -6.84 22.35 13.64
CA ASN A 53 -5.82 21.31 13.74
C ASN A 53 -4.86 21.29 12.55
N VAL A 54 -5.02 22.26 11.63
CA VAL A 54 -4.14 22.47 10.48
C VAL A 54 -3.38 23.77 10.66
N VAL A 55 -2.05 23.70 10.58
CA VAL A 55 -1.18 24.87 10.66
C VAL A 55 -0.35 25.03 9.41
N PHE A 56 -0.37 26.23 8.85
CA PHE A 56 0.48 26.67 7.76
C PHE A 56 1.64 27.50 8.32
N ILE A 57 2.86 27.05 8.03
CA ILE A 57 4.11 27.73 8.37
C ILE A 57 4.65 28.33 7.09
N ASP A 58 4.80 29.65 7.08
CA ASP A 58 5.35 30.42 5.97
C ASP A 58 6.67 31.12 6.36
N ASP A 59 7.25 31.87 5.43
CA ASP A 59 8.54 32.57 5.63
C ASP A 59 8.50 33.68 6.70
N SER A 60 7.32 34.04 7.22
CA SER A 60 7.17 35.01 8.30
C SER A 60 7.41 34.41 9.68
N TRP A 61 7.33 33.08 9.82
CA TRP A 61 7.63 32.40 11.07
C TRP A 61 9.14 32.37 11.32
N SER A 62 9.55 32.89 12.48
CA SER A 62 10.91 32.68 12.97
C SER A 62 11.13 31.20 13.35
N VAL A 63 12.38 30.75 13.27
CA VAL A 63 12.77 29.39 13.68
C VAL A 63 12.34 29.07 15.12
N ASP A 64 12.46 30.04 16.04
CA ASP A 64 12.03 29.85 17.43
C ASP A 64 10.53 29.62 17.56
N GLN A 65 9.71 30.31 16.74
CA GLN A 65 8.26 30.08 16.70
C GLN A 65 7.93 28.70 16.14
N ILE A 66 8.61 28.29 15.07
CA ILE A 66 8.45 26.95 14.46
C ILE A 66 8.74 25.87 15.51
N ASN A 67 9.93 25.92 16.13
CA ASN A 67 10.34 24.94 17.12
C ASN A 67 9.42 24.94 18.34
N THR A 68 9.00 26.11 18.83
CA THR A 68 8.07 26.22 19.97
C THR A 68 6.72 25.59 19.65
N TYR A 69 6.19 25.83 18.46
CA TYR A 69 4.92 25.24 18.04
C TYR A 69 5.04 23.72 17.86
N LEU A 70 6.06 23.22 17.16
CA LEU A 70 6.25 21.78 16.96
C LEU A 70 6.44 21.05 18.29
N ALA A 71 7.19 21.63 19.24
CA ALA A 71 7.32 21.06 20.58
C ALA A 71 5.97 21.03 21.33
N SER A 72 5.10 22.03 21.13
CA SER A 72 3.80 22.09 21.79
C SER A 72 2.81 20.99 21.39
N ILE A 73 3.04 20.33 20.25
CA ILE A 73 2.20 19.23 19.72
C ILE A 73 2.92 17.87 19.73
N ASN A 74 4.09 17.77 20.36
CA ASN A 74 4.92 16.56 20.32
C ASN A 74 4.62 15.56 21.47
N ASP A 75 4.03 16.03 22.56
CA ASP A 75 3.79 15.25 23.79
C ASP A 75 2.48 14.43 23.78
N GLU A 76 1.89 14.21 22.59
CA GLU A 76 0.69 13.40 22.45
C GLU A 76 0.91 11.96 22.96
N ALA A 77 -0.07 11.46 23.71
CA ALA A 77 -0.07 10.06 24.11
C ALA A 77 -0.33 9.14 22.90
N GLU A 78 0.18 7.91 22.96
CA GLU A 78 0.02 6.91 21.88
C GLU A 78 -1.43 6.70 21.45
N PHE A 79 -2.39 6.77 22.38
CA PHE A 79 -3.82 6.65 22.09
C PHE A 79 -4.59 7.97 22.25
N SER A 80 -3.92 9.10 22.05
CA SER A 80 -4.57 10.42 22.02
C SER A 80 -5.64 10.48 20.92
N GLN A 81 -6.65 11.32 21.13
CA GLN A 81 -7.62 11.69 20.10
C GLN A 81 -7.21 12.96 19.34
N ASP A 82 -6.21 13.69 19.84
CA ASP A 82 -5.68 14.86 19.16
C ASP A 82 -4.99 14.44 17.85
N ARG A 83 -5.11 15.31 16.84
CA ARG A 83 -4.67 15.09 15.46
C ARG A 83 -4.07 16.37 14.93
N HIS A 84 -2.92 16.30 14.25
CA HIS A 84 -2.21 17.49 13.79
C HIS A 84 -1.75 17.34 12.34
N ALA A 85 -2.03 18.35 11.51
CA ALA A 85 -1.40 18.49 10.20
C ALA A 85 -0.64 19.82 10.13
N VAL A 86 0.65 19.72 9.82
CA VAL A 86 1.54 20.89 9.70
C VAL A 86 2.03 20.97 8.26
N PHE A 87 1.78 22.11 7.62
CA PHE A 87 2.18 22.38 6.26
C PHE A 87 3.21 23.51 6.23
N PHE A 88 4.34 23.27 5.58
CA PHE A 88 5.31 24.31 5.26
C PHE A 88 5.04 24.83 3.85
N GLU A 89 4.86 26.14 3.72
CA GLU A 89 4.82 26.81 2.41
C GLU A 89 6.16 26.68 1.68
N PRO A 90 6.18 26.77 0.33
CA PRO A 90 7.43 26.82 -0.43
C PRO A 90 8.40 27.88 0.13
N GLY A 91 9.62 27.46 0.47
CA GLY A 91 10.58 28.30 1.17
C GLY A 91 11.76 27.54 1.76
N VAL A 92 12.63 28.29 2.42
CA VAL A 92 13.79 27.75 3.16
C VAL A 92 13.66 28.12 4.62
N TYR A 93 13.65 27.11 5.49
CA TYR A 93 13.44 27.28 6.92
C TYR A 93 14.71 26.87 7.68
N GLY A 94 15.27 27.82 8.44
CA GLY A 94 16.50 27.63 9.20
C GLY A 94 17.80 27.91 8.43
N ASP A 95 18.92 27.89 9.14
CA ASP A 95 20.26 28.24 8.66
C ASP A 95 21.16 26.99 8.53
N ALA A 96 21.83 26.84 7.38
CA ALA A 96 22.69 25.70 7.07
C ALA A 96 24.08 25.76 7.72
N SER A 97 24.49 26.90 8.29
CA SER A 97 25.86 27.18 8.76
C SER A 97 26.39 26.20 9.81
N GLY A 98 25.50 25.53 10.55
CA GLY A 98 25.84 24.55 11.59
C GLY A 98 25.85 23.09 11.13
N GLN A 99 25.68 22.79 9.84
CA GLN A 99 25.54 21.40 9.35
C GLN A 99 26.76 20.51 9.59
N ASP A 100 27.96 21.09 9.62
CA ASP A 100 29.22 20.36 9.86
C ASP A 100 29.54 20.21 11.37
N ASP A 101 28.85 20.94 12.25
CA ASP A 101 28.92 20.82 13.70
C ASP A 101 27.52 21.01 14.32
N PRO A 102 26.61 20.01 14.17
CA PRO A 102 25.23 20.15 14.61
C PRO A 102 25.12 20.54 16.08
N ALA A 103 26.04 20.08 16.93
CA ALA A 103 26.06 20.33 18.37
C ALA A 103 26.03 21.82 18.73
N THR A 104 26.66 22.68 17.91
CA THR A 104 26.74 24.12 18.17
C THR A 104 25.85 24.97 17.25
N ALA A 105 25.12 24.35 16.32
CA ALA A 105 24.25 25.02 15.36
C ALA A 105 23.23 25.96 16.04
N THR A 106 22.81 27.04 15.38
CA THR A 106 21.74 27.91 15.88
C THR A 106 20.88 28.36 14.71
N GLY A 107 19.63 28.77 14.98
CA GLY A 107 18.71 29.15 13.91
C GLY A 107 18.33 27.98 13.00
N ILE A 108 18.28 26.76 13.52
CA ILE A 108 17.83 25.55 12.81
C ILE A 108 16.43 25.13 13.27
N VAL A 109 15.65 24.57 12.36
CA VAL A 109 14.39 23.89 12.74
C VAL A 109 14.78 22.54 13.34
N ASN A 110 14.53 22.29 14.62
CA ASN A 110 14.96 21.06 15.28
C ASN A 110 13.88 20.62 16.26
N ALA A 111 13.09 19.63 15.84
CA ALA A 111 11.94 19.13 16.58
C ALA A 111 11.78 17.62 16.39
N GLU A 112 11.06 17.00 17.31
CA GLU A 112 10.54 15.64 17.12
C GLU A 112 9.17 15.67 16.42
N VAL A 113 8.85 14.59 15.70
CA VAL A 113 7.53 14.35 15.13
C VAL A 113 6.78 13.39 16.05
N GLY A 114 5.79 13.90 16.77
CA GLY A 114 5.00 13.17 17.77
C GLY A 114 3.99 12.19 17.17
N TYR A 115 3.17 11.57 18.04
CA TYR A 115 2.03 10.75 17.58
C TYR A 115 0.96 11.64 16.92
N TYR A 116 0.30 11.08 15.92
CA TYR A 116 -0.77 11.69 15.13
C TYR A 116 -0.42 13.03 14.49
N THR A 117 0.87 13.23 14.21
CA THR A 117 1.39 14.42 13.56
C THR A 117 1.84 14.08 12.14
N ALA A 118 1.21 14.70 11.16
CA ALA A 118 1.64 14.68 9.76
C ALA A 118 2.28 16.02 9.42
N ILE A 119 3.55 16.02 9.03
CA ILE A 119 4.24 17.23 8.56
C ILE A 119 4.49 17.09 7.05
N ALA A 120 4.14 18.10 6.28
CA ALA A 120 4.33 18.11 4.84
C ALA A 120 4.76 19.46 4.28
N GLY A 121 5.43 19.47 3.14
CA GLY A 121 5.63 20.67 2.34
C GLY A 121 4.51 20.85 1.30
N LEU A 122 4.16 22.10 0.99
CA LEU A 122 3.17 22.46 -0.04
C LEU A 122 3.81 22.74 -1.41
N GLY A 123 5.08 22.40 -1.59
CA GLY A 123 5.77 22.45 -2.87
C GLY A 123 5.13 21.60 -3.96
N ALA A 124 5.42 21.92 -5.22
CA ALA A 124 5.15 20.98 -6.32
C ALA A 124 6.08 19.75 -6.23
N GLN A 125 7.29 19.96 -5.72
CA GLN A 125 8.30 18.95 -5.44
C GLN A 125 8.93 19.18 -4.06
N PRO A 126 9.64 18.18 -3.49
CA PRO A 126 10.20 18.27 -2.14
C PRO A 126 11.16 19.44 -1.97
N ASP A 127 12.00 19.71 -2.98
CA ASP A 127 13.01 20.77 -2.97
C ASP A 127 12.44 22.20 -2.90
N ASP A 128 11.15 22.39 -3.15
CA ASP A 128 10.50 23.70 -2.99
C ASP A 128 10.35 24.07 -1.51
N VAL A 129 10.45 23.11 -0.59
CA VAL A 129 10.43 23.30 0.86
C VAL A 129 11.70 22.70 1.46
N LEU A 130 12.67 23.53 1.81
CA LEU A 130 13.93 23.09 2.41
C LEU A 130 13.96 23.40 3.90
N ILE A 131 14.13 22.36 4.73
CA ILE A 131 14.37 22.46 6.15
C ILE A 131 15.88 22.31 6.42
N ASN A 132 16.54 23.37 6.92
CA ASN A 132 17.88 23.28 7.50
C ASN A 132 17.74 22.94 8.98
N GLY A 133 17.93 21.65 9.32
CA GLY A 133 17.52 21.17 10.62
C GLY A 133 17.13 19.70 10.65
N ALA A 134 16.28 19.33 11.59
CA ALA A 134 15.77 17.98 11.76
C ALA A 134 14.31 17.95 12.23
N LEU A 135 13.51 17.17 11.52
CA LEU A 135 12.21 16.69 11.96
C LEU A 135 12.39 15.21 12.26
N SER A 136 12.71 14.90 13.51
CA SER A 136 13.25 13.60 13.91
C SER A 136 12.25 12.73 14.66
N VAL A 137 12.55 11.44 14.79
CA VAL A 137 11.84 10.56 15.74
C VAL A 137 12.86 9.82 16.57
N GLN A 138 12.71 9.88 17.89
CA GLN A 138 13.62 9.23 18.84
C GLN A 138 12.96 8.00 19.47
N PRO A 139 13.75 6.95 19.81
CA PRO A 139 13.24 5.81 20.56
C PRO A 139 12.76 6.23 21.95
N VAL A 140 11.89 5.43 22.56
CA VAL A 140 11.63 5.48 24.00
C VAL A 140 12.89 5.02 24.74
N VAL A 141 13.40 5.85 25.65
CA VAL A 141 14.61 5.56 26.43
C VAL A 141 14.24 5.05 27.83
N SER A 142 14.23 3.73 28.02
CA SER A 142 13.86 3.09 29.28
C SER A 142 14.91 3.23 30.39
N CYS A 143 16.20 3.28 30.02
CA CYS A 143 17.32 3.31 30.97
C CYS A 143 18.28 4.46 30.67
N PRO A 144 17.94 5.71 31.01
CA PRO A 144 18.70 6.91 30.58
C PRO A 144 20.14 6.96 31.11
N ASN A 145 20.45 6.26 32.20
CA ASN A 145 21.80 6.19 32.76
C ASN A 145 22.65 5.07 32.16
N ASN A 146 22.06 4.14 31.41
CA ASN A 146 22.73 2.99 30.81
C ASN A 146 21.87 2.39 29.67
N PRO A 147 21.71 3.11 28.54
CA PRO A 147 20.71 2.77 27.53
C PRO A 147 20.97 1.41 26.85
N TRP A 148 22.24 0.98 26.72
CA TRP A 148 22.59 -0.32 26.14
C TRP A 148 22.07 -1.54 26.89
N SER A 149 21.60 -1.38 28.13
CA SER A 149 21.04 -2.48 28.94
C SER A 149 19.53 -2.65 28.79
N CYS A 150 18.85 -1.74 28.09
CA CYS A 150 17.39 -1.73 27.99
C CYS A 150 16.97 -1.30 26.58
N GLN A 151 16.91 -2.25 25.65
CA GLN A 151 16.49 -1.96 24.27
C GLN A 151 14.98 -1.79 24.08
N ASP A 152 14.18 -2.28 25.02
CA ASP A 152 12.71 -2.33 24.98
C ASP A 152 12.07 -1.17 25.79
N PRO A 153 10.98 -0.54 25.34
CA PRO A 153 10.30 -0.76 24.06
C PRO A 153 11.00 -0.11 22.88
N GLY A 154 11.93 0.83 23.12
CA GLY A 154 12.65 1.47 22.05
C GLY A 154 11.72 2.20 21.08
N SER A 155 11.81 1.85 19.81
CA SER A 155 10.93 2.37 18.76
C SER A 155 9.72 1.49 18.47
N LEU A 156 9.53 0.35 19.17
CA LEU A 156 8.47 -0.62 18.88
C LEU A 156 7.06 -0.05 18.96
N THR A 157 6.86 1.07 19.65
CA THR A 157 5.56 1.77 19.74
C THR A 157 5.53 3.09 18.96
N ARG A 158 6.58 3.45 18.22
CA ARG A 158 6.66 4.75 17.51
C ARG A 158 5.85 4.74 16.20
N PHE A 159 4.53 4.72 16.34
CA PHE A 159 3.54 4.65 15.26
C PHE A 159 2.99 6.04 14.86
N TRP A 160 2.10 6.02 13.86
CA TRP A 160 1.15 7.07 13.48
C TRP A 160 1.76 8.47 13.39
N ARG A 161 2.72 8.65 12.48
CA ARG A 161 3.36 9.95 12.20
C ARG A 161 3.94 9.99 10.80
N SER A 162 4.01 11.12 10.13
CA SER A 162 4.51 11.12 8.73
C SER A 162 5.28 12.38 8.38
N LEU A 163 6.24 12.21 7.47
CA LEU A 163 6.86 13.30 6.73
C LEU A 163 6.56 13.13 5.24
N SER A 164 6.16 14.22 4.58
CA SER A 164 5.98 14.18 3.13
C SER A 164 6.32 15.46 2.38
N ASN A 165 6.71 15.31 1.10
CA ASN A 165 6.91 16.41 0.16
C ASN A 165 7.81 17.55 0.68
N VAL A 166 8.95 17.19 1.29
CA VAL A 166 9.88 18.13 1.93
C VAL A 166 11.34 17.70 1.73
N ALA A 167 12.22 18.66 1.51
CA ALA A 167 13.66 18.46 1.54
C ALA A 167 14.22 18.79 2.93
N ILE A 168 15.15 17.97 3.42
CA ILE A 168 15.82 18.18 4.71
C ILE A 168 17.33 18.17 4.47
N ASN A 169 17.97 19.28 4.81
CA ASN A 169 19.41 19.36 5.06
C ASN A 169 19.64 19.02 6.54
N PRO A 170 20.10 17.81 6.88
CA PRO A 170 20.02 17.32 8.26
C PRO A 170 21.00 18.02 9.22
N ILE A 171 20.44 18.70 10.22
CA ILE A 171 21.15 19.28 11.36
C ILE A 171 20.38 18.92 12.62
N GLN A 172 20.69 17.77 13.22
CA GLN A 172 19.95 17.27 14.37
C GLN A 172 20.72 17.44 15.68
N ARG A 173 19.99 17.82 16.71
CA ARG A 173 20.44 17.77 18.11
C ARG A 173 19.35 17.24 19.02
N PRO A 174 19.71 16.79 20.25
CA PRO A 174 18.74 16.56 21.31
C PRO A 174 17.80 17.76 21.51
N VAL A 175 16.53 17.48 21.75
CA VAL A 175 15.47 18.45 22.11
C VAL A 175 14.82 18.06 23.43
N ASP A 176 14.05 18.99 23.99
CA ASP A 176 13.21 18.77 25.18
C ASP A 176 13.93 18.07 26.35
N GLU A 177 13.35 16.98 26.86
CA GLU A 177 13.93 16.23 27.97
C GLU A 177 15.25 15.52 27.60
N ASP A 178 15.48 15.21 26.32
CA ASP A 178 16.67 14.50 25.84
C ASP A 178 17.94 15.33 26.02
N VAL A 179 17.84 16.67 25.98
CA VAL A 179 18.96 17.61 26.23
C VAL A 179 19.64 17.35 27.57
N ASN A 180 18.87 16.96 28.58
CA ASN A 180 19.36 16.79 29.94
C ASN A 180 19.72 15.33 30.29
N ARG A 181 19.57 14.40 29.35
CA ARG A 181 19.91 12.99 29.58
C ARG A 181 21.43 12.79 29.60
N PRO A 182 21.96 11.88 30.43
CA PRO A 182 23.40 11.55 30.42
C PRO A 182 23.87 10.97 29.08
N PHE A 183 22.98 10.25 28.40
CA PHE A 183 23.20 9.68 27.07
C PHE A 183 22.02 10.09 26.17
N PRO A 184 22.04 11.31 25.59
CA PRO A 184 20.95 11.77 24.73
C PRO A 184 20.82 10.88 23.49
N ALA A 185 19.58 10.50 23.19
CA ALA A 185 19.25 9.71 22.00
C ALA A 185 19.43 10.56 20.73
N GLY A 186 18.98 11.82 20.75
CA GLY A 186 18.90 12.74 19.62
C GLY A 186 20.23 13.21 19.02
N ILE A 187 21.37 12.76 19.55
CA ILE A 187 22.68 13.01 18.92
C ILE A 187 22.81 12.14 17.66
N THR A 188 23.19 12.78 16.55
CA THR A 188 23.59 12.15 15.30
C THR A 188 24.94 12.71 14.84
N ASP A 189 25.53 12.07 13.83
CA ASP A 189 26.68 12.60 13.13
C ASP A 189 26.27 13.82 12.25
N PRO A 190 27.21 14.68 11.81
CA PRO A 190 26.93 15.72 10.82
C PRO A 190 26.23 15.18 9.58
N HIS A 191 25.30 15.96 9.01
CA HIS A 191 24.51 15.58 7.82
C HIS A 191 23.67 14.32 8.00
N GLN A 192 23.26 13.96 9.21
CA GLN A 192 22.45 12.77 9.49
C GLN A 192 21.14 13.10 10.20
N LEU A 193 20.04 12.56 9.66
CA LEU A 193 18.71 12.56 10.27
C LEU A 193 18.43 11.21 10.96
N ARG A 194 17.72 11.23 12.09
CA ARG A 194 17.12 10.03 12.67
C ARG A 194 15.60 10.06 12.57
N PHE A 195 15.03 9.00 12.02
CA PHE A 195 13.59 8.75 11.97
C PHE A 195 13.31 7.33 12.50
N ALA A 196 13.48 7.14 13.81
CA ALA A 196 13.38 5.83 14.46
C ALA A 196 11.91 5.47 14.75
N VAL A 197 11.28 4.78 13.80
CA VAL A 197 9.83 4.49 13.79
C VAL A 197 9.52 3.00 13.75
N SER A 198 8.24 2.67 13.96
CA SER A 198 7.67 1.35 13.62
C SER A 198 6.58 1.48 12.53
N GLN A 199 5.50 0.69 12.57
CA GLN A 199 4.43 0.67 11.57
C GLN A 199 3.66 2.01 11.47
N ALA A 200 2.96 2.22 10.34
CA ALA A 200 2.16 3.41 10.05
C ALA A 200 2.90 4.74 10.26
N ALA A 201 4.17 4.77 9.85
CA ALA A 201 4.99 5.95 9.92
C ALA A 201 5.69 6.28 8.57
N PRO A 202 4.92 6.65 7.53
CA PRO A 202 5.46 6.76 6.18
C PRO A 202 6.40 7.97 6.00
N LEU A 203 7.46 7.74 5.22
CA LEU A 203 8.27 8.76 4.57
C LEU A 203 7.95 8.77 3.07
N ARG A 204 7.33 9.83 2.54
CA ARG A 204 6.90 9.92 1.13
C ARG A 204 7.35 11.21 0.48
N ARG A 205 7.91 11.19 -0.74
CA ARG A 205 8.37 12.43 -1.41
C ARG A 205 9.29 13.25 -0.49
N VAL A 206 10.23 12.62 0.19
CA VAL A 206 11.23 13.33 1.00
C VAL A 206 12.58 13.30 0.31
N ASP A 207 13.29 14.43 0.31
CA ASP A 207 14.69 14.53 -0.10
C ASP A 207 15.57 14.75 1.13
N ILE A 208 16.20 13.68 1.61
CA ILE A 208 17.18 13.75 2.68
C ILE A 208 18.54 14.02 2.06
N GLN A 209 19.03 15.24 2.23
CA GLN A 209 20.31 15.72 1.69
C GLN A 209 21.48 15.30 2.60
N GLY A 210 21.53 14.01 2.95
CA GLY A 210 22.51 13.43 3.85
C GLY A 210 22.20 11.97 4.19
N ASP A 211 22.68 11.52 5.34
CA ASP A 211 22.44 10.19 5.88
C ASP A 211 21.07 10.11 6.59
N LEU A 212 20.44 8.94 6.53
CA LEU A 212 19.21 8.63 7.25
C LEU A 212 19.42 7.39 8.13
N THR A 213 19.17 7.53 9.43
CA THR A 213 19.09 6.39 10.36
C THR A 213 17.63 6.15 10.73
N VAL A 214 17.19 4.90 10.67
CA VAL A 214 15.78 4.55 10.97
C VAL A 214 15.64 3.75 12.25
N PHE A 215 16.62 3.80 13.15
CA PHE A 215 16.65 3.07 14.42
C PHE A 215 17.22 3.94 15.55
N GLY A 216 17.00 3.49 16.79
CA GLY A 216 17.51 4.16 17.98
C GLY A 216 19.04 4.11 18.09
N ARG A 217 19.64 5.18 18.63
CA ARG A 217 21.10 5.35 18.71
C ARG A 217 21.82 4.21 19.44
N PHE A 218 21.17 3.59 20.42
CA PHE A 218 21.76 2.61 21.32
C PHE A 218 21.34 1.17 21.01
N GLY A 219 20.79 0.95 19.81
CA GLY A 219 20.33 -0.38 19.36
C GLY A 219 18.98 -0.77 19.94
N GLU A 220 18.17 0.21 20.37
CA GLU A 220 16.81 0.00 20.82
C GLU A 220 15.97 -0.69 19.73
N TYR A 221 15.02 -1.54 20.13
CA TYR A 221 14.22 -2.31 19.17
C TYR A 221 13.38 -1.41 18.27
N ALA A 222 13.20 -1.79 17.01
CA ALA A 222 12.41 -1.05 16.04
C ALA A 222 11.77 -2.01 15.03
N SER A 223 10.52 -1.76 14.63
CA SER A 223 9.71 -2.64 13.77
C SER A 223 9.01 -1.85 12.65
N GLY A 224 9.77 -0.97 12.00
CA GLY A 224 9.34 -0.22 10.83
C GLY A 224 9.31 -1.11 9.58
N GLY A 225 9.18 -0.54 8.39
CA GLY A 225 8.88 0.84 8.10
C GLY A 225 8.75 1.01 6.60
N TYR A 226 8.37 2.20 6.16
CA TYR A 226 7.95 2.44 4.79
C TYR A 226 8.54 3.75 4.25
N LEU A 227 9.30 3.65 3.14
CA LEU A 227 9.85 4.80 2.42
C LEU A 227 9.48 4.69 0.93
N ALA A 228 8.83 5.72 0.38
CA ALA A 228 8.40 5.71 -1.02
C ALA A 228 8.66 7.04 -1.72
N ASN A 229 8.98 6.98 -3.02
CA ASN A 229 9.15 8.15 -3.87
C ASN A 229 10.09 9.20 -3.28
N SER A 230 11.18 8.75 -2.67
CA SER A 230 12.04 9.59 -1.84
C SER A 230 13.50 9.41 -2.23
N ARG A 231 14.31 10.41 -1.91
CA ARG A 231 15.76 10.39 -2.13
C ARG A 231 16.48 10.52 -0.80
N VAL A 232 17.46 9.65 -0.58
CA VAL A 232 18.45 9.76 0.50
C VAL A 232 19.81 9.83 -0.17
N SER A 233 20.38 11.03 -0.26
CA SER A 233 21.61 11.25 -1.04
C SER A 233 22.83 10.56 -0.41
N GLY A 234 22.81 10.37 0.91
CA GLY A 234 23.83 9.66 1.68
C GLY A 234 23.51 8.18 1.92
N ARG A 235 23.88 7.71 3.11
CA ARG A 235 23.66 6.34 3.56
C ARG A 235 22.36 6.21 4.34
N LEU A 236 21.54 5.22 3.97
CA LEU A 236 20.42 4.78 4.78
C LEU A 236 20.87 3.61 5.68
N VAL A 237 20.78 3.79 6.99
CA VAL A 237 21.20 2.81 8.01
C VAL A 237 20.01 2.29 8.79
N THR A 238 19.79 0.98 8.76
CA THR A 238 18.64 0.37 9.43
C THR A 238 18.91 -0.15 10.84
N GLY A 239 20.17 -0.41 11.18
CA GLY A 239 20.57 -0.85 12.53
C GLY A 239 19.71 -2.02 13.06
N SER A 240 19.00 -1.79 14.16
CA SER A 240 18.13 -2.78 14.84
C SER A 240 16.73 -2.94 14.22
N GLN A 241 16.40 -2.24 13.12
CA GLN A 241 15.13 -2.42 12.44
C GLN A 241 14.93 -3.86 11.98
N GLN A 242 13.85 -4.47 12.44
CA GLN A 242 13.51 -5.86 12.14
C GLN A 242 13.30 -6.09 10.64
N GLN A 243 12.55 -5.20 10.01
CA GLN A 243 12.23 -5.20 8.58
C GLN A 243 12.11 -3.77 8.05
N TRP A 244 12.07 -3.61 6.73
CA TRP A 244 11.82 -2.33 6.08
C TRP A 244 11.39 -2.52 4.63
N TYR A 245 10.49 -1.68 4.13
CA TYR A 245 10.13 -1.61 2.71
C TYR A 245 10.46 -0.25 2.11
N THR A 246 11.18 -0.28 0.99
CA THR A 246 11.50 0.91 0.20
C THR A 246 11.05 0.73 -1.24
N ARG A 247 10.30 1.68 -1.80
CA ARG A 247 9.90 1.63 -3.22
C ARG A 247 10.12 2.93 -3.97
N ASN A 248 10.35 2.83 -5.29
CA ASN A 248 10.45 3.98 -6.20
C ASN A 248 11.32 5.11 -5.64
N SER A 249 12.54 4.79 -5.22
CA SER A 249 13.35 5.73 -4.43
C SER A 249 14.80 5.68 -4.88
N GLU A 250 15.57 6.67 -4.44
CA GLU A 250 17.02 6.73 -4.65
C GLU A 250 17.72 6.71 -3.29
N VAL A 251 18.68 5.81 -3.12
CA VAL A 251 19.55 5.79 -1.94
C VAL A 251 21.02 5.81 -2.39
N GLY A 252 21.85 6.63 -1.75
CA GLY A 252 23.28 6.68 -2.07
C GLY A 252 23.95 5.35 -1.75
N THR A 253 23.79 4.88 -0.51
CA THR A 253 24.16 3.52 -0.08
C THR A 253 23.19 3.00 0.97
N TRP A 254 23.16 1.67 1.14
CA TRP A 254 22.36 1.00 2.16
C TRP A 254 23.25 0.22 3.12
N ASP A 255 22.98 0.33 4.43
CA ASP A 255 23.70 -0.36 5.49
C ASP A 255 22.76 -0.97 6.53
N GLY A 256 23.04 -2.22 6.90
CA GLY A 256 22.24 -2.98 7.85
C GLY A 256 21.11 -3.81 7.22
N GLY A 257 20.36 -4.44 8.12
CA GLY A 257 19.28 -5.38 7.82
C GLY A 257 19.23 -6.45 8.91
N VAL A 258 18.03 -6.78 9.40
CA VAL A 258 17.86 -7.84 10.40
C VAL A 258 17.17 -9.05 9.77
N TRP A 259 15.87 -8.99 9.47
CA TRP A 259 15.12 -10.15 8.96
C TRP A 259 14.65 -10.00 7.51
N ASN A 260 14.04 -8.87 7.17
CA ASN A 260 13.35 -8.71 5.88
C ASN A 260 13.44 -7.25 5.35
N MET A 261 14.48 -6.94 4.59
CA MET A 261 14.66 -5.65 3.91
C MET A 261 14.28 -5.80 2.44
N VAL A 262 13.21 -5.12 2.01
CA VAL A 262 12.65 -5.29 0.67
C VAL A 262 12.70 -4.00 -0.12
N PHE A 263 13.07 -4.11 -1.39
CA PHE A 263 13.22 -2.99 -2.32
C PHE A 263 12.47 -3.30 -3.62
N SER A 264 11.74 -2.32 -4.16
CA SER A 264 11.21 -2.40 -5.51
C SER A 264 11.34 -1.08 -6.25
N GLY A 265 11.95 -1.07 -7.44
CA GLY A 265 12.13 0.17 -8.18
C GLY A 265 13.08 1.16 -7.49
N VAL A 266 14.05 0.67 -6.72
CA VAL A 266 14.98 1.52 -5.96
C VAL A 266 16.33 1.61 -6.65
N GLU A 267 16.79 2.83 -6.90
CA GLU A 267 18.14 3.11 -7.36
C GLU A 267 19.11 3.14 -6.18
N GLY A 268 20.26 2.49 -6.34
CA GLY A 268 21.24 2.31 -5.26
C GLY A 268 20.86 1.25 -4.21
N ALA A 269 19.73 0.55 -4.36
CA ALA A 269 19.41 -0.60 -3.52
C ALA A 269 20.49 -1.70 -3.61
N PRO A 270 20.76 -2.43 -2.51
CA PRO A 270 21.68 -3.55 -2.52
C PRO A 270 21.13 -4.67 -3.41
N ALA A 271 22.03 -5.52 -3.92
CA ALA A 271 21.62 -6.74 -4.60
C ALA A 271 20.90 -7.70 -3.63
N THR A 272 19.97 -8.50 -4.15
CA THR A 272 19.32 -9.56 -3.37
C THR A 272 20.37 -10.51 -2.79
N ASP A 273 20.37 -10.68 -1.47
CA ASP A 273 21.21 -11.64 -0.75
C ASP A 273 20.38 -12.60 0.12
N PHE A 274 19.05 -12.47 0.16
CA PHE A 274 18.20 -13.22 1.09
C PHE A 274 18.46 -14.73 1.08
N GLY A 275 18.72 -15.29 2.27
CA GLY A 275 19.00 -16.72 2.44
C GLY A 275 20.41 -17.02 2.98
N PRO A 276 20.73 -18.32 3.19
CA PRO A 276 22.02 -18.74 3.74
C PRO A 276 23.22 -18.26 2.92
N GLN A 277 24.23 -17.71 3.59
CA GLN A 277 25.45 -17.20 2.99
C GLN A 277 26.65 -18.16 3.17
N PRO A 278 27.67 -18.10 2.30
CA PRO A 278 28.86 -18.95 2.39
C PRO A 278 29.65 -18.83 3.70
N ASP A 279 29.56 -17.68 4.38
CA ASP A 279 30.23 -17.40 5.65
C ASP A 279 29.45 -17.91 6.88
N GLY A 280 28.30 -18.55 6.67
CA GLY A 280 27.43 -19.08 7.71
C GLY A 280 26.43 -18.06 8.27
N THR A 281 26.41 -16.82 7.76
CA THR A 281 25.35 -15.85 8.06
C THR A 281 24.12 -16.08 7.18
N ALA A 282 23.08 -15.28 7.38
CA ALA A 282 21.90 -15.24 6.52
C ALA A 282 21.76 -13.83 5.94
N GLY A 283 21.62 -13.73 4.63
CA GLY A 283 21.22 -12.50 3.96
C GLY A 283 19.75 -12.20 4.24
N ASN A 284 19.37 -10.94 4.06
CA ASN A 284 18.07 -10.41 4.46
C ASN A 284 17.55 -9.32 3.51
N LYS A 285 18.18 -9.13 2.35
CA LYS A 285 17.79 -8.13 1.36
C LYS A 285 17.15 -8.83 0.16
N THR A 286 15.99 -8.30 -0.25
CA THR A 286 15.25 -8.75 -1.43
C THR A 286 14.97 -7.55 -2.32
N THR A 287 15.51 -7.55 -3.53
CA THR A 287 15.44 -6.41 -4.45
C THR A 287 14.77 -6.81 -5.75
N LEU A 288 13.78 -6.01 -6.15
CA LEU A 288 13.14 -6.03 -7.46
C LEU A 288 13.57 -4.78 -8.23
N ASP A 289 13.88 -4.95 -9.51
CA ASP A 289 14.35 -3.85 -10.36
C ASP A 289 13.31 -2.73 -10.52
N THR A 290 12.03 -3.11 -10.48
CA THR A 290 10.88 -2.23 -10.65
C THR A 290 9.81 -2.50 -9.59
N THR A 291 8.99 -1.49 -9.30
CA THR A 291 7.73 -1.69 -8.59
C THR A 291 6.65 -2.06 -9.61
N PRO A 292 5.96 -3.20 -9.45
CA PRO A 292 5.05 -3.73 -10.47
C PRO A 292 3.88 -2.80 -10.79
N LEU A 293 3.27 -2.21 -9.76
CA LEU A 293 2.20 -1.24 -9.84
C LEU A 293 2.37 -0.26 -8.68
N SER A 294 2.26 1.02 -8.96
CA SER A 294 2.35 2.07 -7.95
C SER A 294 1.50 3.27 -8.35
N ARG A 295 0.94 3.94 -7.36
CA ARG A 295 0.40 5.30 -7.46
C ARG A 295 0.92 6.06 -6.26
N GLU A 296 1.44 7.26 -6.50
CA GLU A 296 1.84 8.14 -5.40
C GLU A 296 0.60 8.71 -4.72
N ALA A 297 0.64 8.86 -3.39
CA ALA A 297 -0.50 9.34 -2.61
C ALA A 297 -0.96 10.72 -3.11
N PRO A 298 -2.26 11.00 -3.25
CA PRO A 298 -2.75 12.36 -3.43
C PRO A 298 -2.27 13.27 -2.29
N PHE A 299 -1.90 14.51 -2.61
CA PHE A 299 -1.35 15.44 -1.60
C PHE A 299 -1.78 16.89 -1.85
N LEU A 300 -1.81 17.68 -0.78
CA LEU A 300 -2.02 19.12 -0.85
C LEU A 300 -0.75 19.84 -1.33
N PHE A 301 -0.91 20.82 -2.21
CA PHE A 301 0.20 21.64 -2.70
C PHE A 301 -0.27 23.01 -3.21
N ARG A 302 0.68 23.95 -3.37
CA ARG A 302 0.50 25.23 -4.03
C ARG A 302 0.57 25.05 -5.55
N GLY A 303 -0.59 24.98 -6.20
CA GLY A 303 -0.70 24.87 -7.65
C GLY A 303 -0.68 26.22 -8.37
N GLY A 304 0.09 27.20 -7.87
CA GLY A 304 -0.05 28.62 -8.15
C GLY A 304 -0.19 29.39 -6.84
N GLU A 305 -1.05 30.42 -6.80
CA GLU A 305 -1.38 31.12 -5.54
C GLU A 305 -2.37 30.31 -4.67
N ASP A 306 -3.23 29.49 -5.30
CA ASP A 306 -4.27 28.72 -4.62
C ASP A 306 -3.80 27.33 -4.16
N LEU A 307 -4.31 26.88 -3.01
CA LEU A 307 -4.16 25.51 -2.54
C LEU A 307 -4.97 24.53 -3.42
N ALA A 308 -4.38 23.37 -3.71
CA ALA A 308 -4.98 22.33 -4.54
C ALA A 308 -4.56 20.93 -4.07
N VAL A 309 -5.25 19.90 -4.57
CA VAL A 309 -4.84 18.50 -4.43
C VAL A 309 -4.25 18.04 -5.75
N PHE A 310 -3.02 17.53 -5.72
CA PHE A 310 -2.46 16.79 -6.85
C PHE A 310 -2.78 15.31 -6.71
N VAL A 311 -3.26 14.69 -7.78
CA VAL A 311 -3.67 13.28 -7.85
C VAL A 311 -2.80 12.57 -8.88
N PRO A 312 -1.74 11.86 -8.45
CA PRO A 312 -0.83 11.17 -9.36
C PRO A 312 -1.50 10.03 -10.15
N ASN A 313 -1.09 9.85 -11.41
CA ASN A 313 -1.49 8.71 -12.23
C ASN A 313 -0.90 7.41 -11.68
N ALA A 314 -1.63 6.30 -11.84
CA ALA A 314 -1.06 4.98 -11.58
C ALA A 314 -0.07 4.63 -12.68
N ARG A 315 0.96 3.87 -12.31
CA ARG A 315 2.03 3.46 -13.23
C ARG A 315 2.48 2.06 -12.90
N THR A 316 2.88 1.35 -13.95
CA THR A 316 3.45 0.00 -13.85
C THR A 316 4.96 0.05 -14.06
N GLU A 317 5.66 -0.92 -13.47
CA GLU A 317 7.10 -1.12 -13.67
C GLU A 317 7.94 0.15 -13.37
N THR A 318 7.61 0.83 -12.27
CA THR A 318 8.24 2.10 -11.88
C THR A 318 9.59 1.89 -11.19
N ARG A 319 10.47 2.89 -11.31
CA ARG A 319 11.81 2.90 -10.73
C ARG A 319 12.29 4.33 -10.51
N GLY A 320 13.03 4.55 -9.42
CA GLY A 320 13.54 5.86 -9.04
C GLY A 320 12.42 6.77 -8.53
N VAL A 321 12.78 8.02 -8.23
CA VAL A 321 11.80 9.03 -7.81
C VAL A 321 11.04 9.57 -9.02
N ASP A 322 9.78 9.96 -8.79
CA ASP A 322 9.04 10.84 -9.68
C ASP A 322 8.29 11.90 -8.88
N TRP A 323 8.81 13.11 -8.97
CA TRP A 323 8.23 14.29 -8.33
C TRP A 323 7.46 15.20 -9.28
N SER A 324 7.26 14.81 -10.54
CA SER A 324 6.52 15.64 -11.48
C SER A 324 5.08 15.89 -11.02
N THR A 325 4.65 17.13 -11.22
CA THR A 325 3.25 17.57 -11.10
C THR A 325 2.69 18.07 -12.44
N ASP A 326 3.37 17.72 -13.53
CA ASP A 326 2.94 18.02 -14.88
C ASP A 326 1.65 17.25 -15.24
N ALA A 327 0.95 17.71 -16.27
CA ALA A 327 -0.36 17.19 -16.65
C ALA A 327 -0.35 15.72 -17.12
N ASP A 328 0.80 15.18 -17.52
CA ASP A 328 0.99 13.75 -17.83
C ASP A 328 1.29 12.90 -16.58
N ALA A 329 1.77 13.53 -15.51
CA ALA A 329 2.05 12.86 -14.24
C ALA A 329 0.81 12.65 -13.37
N GLY A 330 -0.21 13.50 -13.51
CA GLY A 330 -1.44 13.41 -12.72
C GLY A 330 -2.40 14.58 -12.97
N GLN A 331 -3.38 14.72 -12.09
CA GLN A 331 -4.40 15.76 -12.17
C GLN A 331 -4.31 16.73 -10.99
N LYS A 332 -4.46 18.03 -11.28
CA LYS A 332 -4.66 19.06 -10.26
C LYS A 332 -6.15 19.27 -10.04
N LEU A 333 -6.62 19.08 -8.81
CA LEU A 333 -8.00 19.33 -8.40
C LEU A 333 -8.07 20.56 -7.48
N SER A 334 -8.98 21.48 -7.78
CA SER A 334 -9.30 22.61 -6.88
C SER A 334 -10.04 22.11 -5.65
N LEU A 335 -9.79 22.71 -4.49
CA LEU A 335 -10.52 22.40 -3.26
C LEU A 335 -12.02 22.71 -3.35
N ASP A 336 -12.45 23.56 -4.30
CA ASP A 336 -13.88 23.76 -4.59
C ASP A 336 -14.56 22.49 -5.15
N THR A 337 -13.80 21.46 -5.55
CA THR A 337 -14.33 20.15 -5.95
C THR A 337 -14.48 19.18 -4.77
N PHE A 338 -14.02 19.56 -3.58
CA PHE A 338 -14.10 18.75 -2.38
C PHE A 338 -15.25 19.20 -1.48
N PHE A 339 -15.76 18.26 -0.71
CA PHE A 339 -16.36 18.52 0.58
C PHE A 339 -15.23 18.46 1.62
N VAL A 340 -14.97 19.59 2.27
CA VAL A 340 -14.01 19.67 3.38
C VAL A 340 -14.79 19.33 4.65
N ALA A 341 -14.60 18.10 5.12
CA ALA A 341 -15.27 17.61 6.32
C ALA A 341 -14.47 18.01 7.57
N HIS A 342 -15.20 18.35 8.62
CA HIS A 342 -14.68 18.63 9.95
C HIS A 342 -15.23 17.65 10.97
N GLU A 343 -14.49 17.48 12.07
CA GLU A 343 -14.97 16.70 13.20
C GLU A 343 -16.35 17.22 13.66
N GLY A 344 -17.32 16.31 13.71
CA GLY A 344 -18.72 16.61 14.02
C GLY A 344 -19.66 16.57 12.81
N ASP A 345 -19.15 16.64 11.57
CA ASP A 345 -19.96 16.37 10.37
C ASP A 345 -20.46 14.92 10.39
N SER A 346 -21.74 14.74 10.07
CA SER A 346 -22.36 13.41 10.05
C SER A 346 -22.03 12.62 8.78
N ALA A 347 -22.07 11.29 8.88
CA ALA A 347 -21.95 10.42 7.71
C ALA A 347 -23.00 10.76 6.63
N ALA A 348 -24.21 11.13 7.03
CA ALA A 348 -25.27 11.54 6.12
C ALA A 348 -24.94 12.82 5.33
N GLU A 349 -24.30 13.81 5.96
CA GLU A 349 -23.85 15.05 5.29
C GLU A 349 -22.71 14.77 4.31
N ILE A 350 -21.72 13.97 4.74
CA ILE A 350 -20.62 13.52 3.89
C ILE A 350 -21.16 12.77 2.67
N ASN A 351 -22.05 11.80 2.88
CA ASN A 351 -22.67 11.00 1.84
C ASN A 351 -23.51 11.85 0.87
N ALA A 352 -24.24 12.85 1.38
CA ALA A 352 -24.99 13.77 0.53
C ALA A 352 -24.06 14.59 -0.36
N ALA A 353 -22.91 15.04 0.14
CA ALA A 353 -21.92 15.76 -0.65
C ALA A 353 -21.28 14.87 -1.72
N LEU A 354 -20.84 13.66 -1.36
CA LEU A 354 -20.31 12.66 -2.30
C LEU A 354 -21.31 12.33 -3.41
N ALA A 355 -22.59 12.21 -3.09
CA ALA A 355 -23.66 11.95 -4.06
C ALA A 355 -23.84 13.09 -5.10
N THR A 356 -23.37 14.30 -4.82
CA THR A 356 -23.36 15.40 -5.79
C THR A 356 -22.13 15.42 -6.72
N GLY A 357 -21.23 14.45 -6.57
CA GLY A 357 -19.99 14.33 -7.35
C GLY A 357 -18.80 15.08 -6.76
N LYS A 358 -18.86 15.44 -5.46
CA LYS A 358 -17.72 16.00 -4.73
C LYS A 358 -16.72 14.91 -4.37
N ASN A 359 -15.46 15.30 -4.30
CA ASN A 359 -14.43 14.56 -3.57
C ASN A 359 -14.58 14.81 -2.06
N LEU A 360 -13.82 14.08 -1.22
CA LEU A 360 -13.83 14.22 0.23
C LEU A 360 -12.42 14.55 0.75
N LEU A 361 -12.32 15.61 1.55
CA LEU A 361 -11.13 15.93 2.32
C LEU A 361 -11.50 15.92 3.80
N LEU A 362 -10.92 15.00 4.57
CA LEU A 362 -11.13 14.87 6.01
C LEU A 362 -10.05 15.66 6.73
N THR A 363 -10.43 16.73 7.41
CA THR A 363 -9.50 17.50 8.27
C THR A 363 -9.13 16.69 9.52
N PRO A 364 -8.02 17.02 10.21
CA PRO A 364 -7.53 16.21 11.33
C PRO A 364 -8.55 16.17 12.49
N GLY A 365 -9.02 14.98 12.84
CA GLY A 365 -10.00 14.73 13.90
C GLY A 365 -10.48 13.29 13.95
N VAL A 366 -11.37 12.97 14.91
CA VAL A 366 -12.00 11.65 15.07
C VAL A 366 -13.49 11.73 14.70
N TYR A 367 -13.87 11.12 13.59
CA TYR A 367 -15.22 11.15 13.03
C TYR A 367 -16.03 9.96 13.52
N HIS A 368 -16.97 10.20 14.43
CA HIS A 368 -17.89 9.17 14.90
C HIS A 368 -19.06 8.99 13.92
N LEU A 369 -19.14 7.82 13.29
CA LEU A 369 -20.06 7.55 12.19
C LEU A 369 -21.18 6.60 12.64
N ASP A 370 -22.44 6.96 12.39
CA ASP A 370 -23.61 6.11 12.63
C ASP A 370 -24.01 5.26 11.41
N GLU A 371 -23.52 5.63 10.23
CA GLU A 371 -23.52 4.82 9.02
C GLU A 371 -22.19 4.94 8.26
N ALA A 372 -21.95 4.05 7.30
CA ALA A 372 -20.75 4.10 6.47
C ALA A 372 -20.71 5.36 5.58
N ILE A 373 -19.51 5.89 5.36
CA ILE A 373 -19.24 6.78 4.24
C ILE A 373 -19.30 5.93 2.96
N ARG A 374 -20.10 6.34 1.97
CA ARG A 374 -20.35 5.60 0.73
C ARG A 374 -19.79 6.36 -0.47
N VAL A 375 -18.84 5.73 -1.17
CA VAL A 375 -18.23 6.28 -2.39
C VAL A 375 -18.77 5.53 -3.60
N GLU A 376 -19.72 6.15 -4.30
CA GLU A 376 -20.47 5.54 -5.42
C GLU A 376 -20.12 6.15 -6.79
N ASN A 377 -19.24 7.16 -6.83
CA ASN A 377 -18.81 7.81 -8.08
C ASN A 377 -17.40 7.35 -8.45
N PRO A 378 -17.13 7.04 -9.73
CA PRO A 378 -15.78 6.74 -10.19
C PRO A 378 -14.86 7.94 -9.97
N ASP A 379 -13.55 7.68 -9.88
CA ASP A 379 -12.50 8.70 -9.74
C ASP A 379 -12.55 9.57 -8.47
N THR A 380 -13.47 9.28 -7.54
CA THR A 380 -13.58 10.03 -6.28
C THR A 380 -12.29 9.93 -5.47
N VAL A 381 -11.82 11.08 -4.98
CA VAL A 381 -10.70 11.18 -4.04
C VAL A 381 -11.23 11.33 -2.62
N VAL A 382 -10.76 10.48 -1.71
CA VAL A 382 -10.93 10.58 -0.26
C VAL A 382 -9.56 10.79 0.36
N LEU A 383 -9.27 12.00 0.83
CA LEU A 383 -7.97 12.38 1.38
C LEU A 383 -8.12 12.76 2.86
N GLY A 384 -7.45 12.02 3.75
CA GLY A 384 -7.31 12.37 5.16
C GLY A 384 -6.07 13.18 5.43
N LEU A 385 -6.20 14.20 6.28
CA LEU A 385 -5.08 15.00 6.79
C LEU A 385 -4.82 14.65 8.25
N GLY A 386 -3.55 14.64 8.65
CA GLY A 386 -3.17 14.54 10.07
C GLY A 386 -3.74 13.33 10.79
N TYR A 387 -3.76 12.15 10.15
CA TYR A 387 -4.32 10.93 10.73
C TYR A 387 -5.81 11.02 11.08
N ALA A 388 -6.61 11.66 10.22
CA ALA A 388 -8.07 11.66 10.33
C ALA A 388 -8.60 10.23 10.55
N SER A 389 -9.34 10.04 11.64
CA SER A 389 -9.82 8.73 12.11
C SER A 389 -11.32 8.59 11.85
N LEU A 390 -11.75 7.50 11.21
CA LEU A 390 -13.16 7.12 11.08
C LEU A 390 -13.53 6.08 12.15
N ALA A 391 -14.54 6.36 12.97
CA ALA A 391 -14.93 5.53 14.10
C ALA A 391 -16.42 5.13 14.01
N PRO A 392 -16.76 3.98 13.40
CA PRO A 392 -18.14 3.53 13.31
C PRO A 392 -18.70 3.20 14.71
N THR A 393 -19.96 3.54 14.96
CA THR A 393 -20.59 3.46 16.29
C THR A 393 -21.69 2.40 16.38
N SER A 394 -22.20 1.94 15.24
CA SER A 394 -23.41 1.12 15.16
C SER A 394 -23.20 -0.29 14.58
N GLY A 395 -21.94 -0.78 14.56
CA GLY A 395 -21.59 -2.07 13.94
C GLY A 395 -21.63 -2.04 12.41
N THR A 396 -21.54 -0.86 11.81
CA THR A 396 -21.47 -0.64 10.37
C THR A 396 -20.02 -0.56 9.90
N ALA A 397 -19.79 -0.71 8.60
CA ALA A 397 -18.54 -0.25 8.01
C ALA A 397 -18.32 1.25 8.27
N ALA A 398 -17.04 1.65 8.29
CA ALA A 398 -16.65 3.06 8.27
C ALA A 398 -16.66 3.62 6.85
N LEU A 399 -16.19 2.82 5.89
CA LEU A 399 -16.08 3.19 4.48
C LEU A 399 -16.53 2.02 3.58
N GLU A 400 -17.44 2.31 2.66
CA GLU A 400 -17.84 1.42 1.58
C GLU A 400 -17.60 2.10 0.23
N ILE A 401 -16.83 1.45 -0.64
CA ILE A 401 -16.67 1.84 -2.04
C ILE A 401 -17.59 0.95 -2.88
N GLY A 402 -18.41 1.57 -3.74
CA GLY A 402 -19.29 0.87 -4.67
C GLY A 402 -18.53 0.11 -5.74
N ASP A 403 -19.27 -0.51 -6.67
CA ASP A 403 -18.68 -1.18 -7.85
C ASP A 403 -18.31 -0.12 -8.90
N VAL A 404 -17.26 0.66 -8.61
CA VAL A 404 -16.74 1.76 -9.45
C VAL A 404 -15.21 1.75 -9.52
N ALA A 405 -14.69 2.20 -10.66
CA ALA A 405 -13.26 2.27 -10.90
C ALA A 405 -12.62 3.57 -10.39
N GLY A 406 -11.29 3.54 -10.22
CA GLY A 406 -10.47 4.74 -10.05
C GLY A 406 -10.66 5.47 -8.73
N VAL A 407 -11.25 4.91 -7.69
CA VAL A 407 -11.35 5.62 -6.39
C VAL A 407 -9.97 5.72 -5.74
N LYS A 408 -9.61 6.88 -5.19
CA LYS A 408 -8.32 7.08 -4.48
C LYS A 408 -8.59 7.42 -3.02
N VAL A 409 -8.26 6.50 -2.11
CA VAL A 409 -8.34 6.70 -0.66
C VAL A 409 -6.94 6.83 -0.10
N ALA A 410 -6.66 7.93 0.62
CA ALA A 410 -5.34 8.17 1.17
C ALA A 410 -5.36 8.79 2.57
N GLY A 411 -4.47 8.33 3.45
CA GLY A 411 -4.17 9.00 4.72
C GLY A 411 -5.29 8.95 5.77
N ILE A 412 -6.05 7.85 5.81
CA ILE A 412 -7.12 7.65 6.81
C ILE A 412 -6.76 6.56 7.80
N THR A 413 -7.20 6.74 9.05
CA THR A 413 -7.22 5.69 10.07
C THR A 413 -8.66 5.24 10.30
N VAL A 414 -8.90 3.96 10.56
CA VAL A 414 -10.21 3.43 10.93
C VAL A 414 -10.12 2.77 12.30
N ASP A 415 -10.85 3.32 13.26
CA ASP A 415 -10.87 2.89 14.65
C ASP A 415 -12.16 2.10 14.93
N ALA A 416 -12.05 0.79 15.12
CA ALA A 416 -13.22 -0.06 15.32
C ALA A 416 -14.06 0.38 16.54
N GLY A 417 -15.38 0.34 16.38
CA GLY A 417 -16.32 0.63 17.45
C GLY A 417 -16.54 -0.54 18.43
N PRO A 418 -17.17 -0.29 19.59
CA PRO A 418 -17.46 -1.33 20.57
C PRO A 418 -18.56 -2.32 20.12
N VAL A 419 -19.39 -1.92 19.16
CA VAL A 419 -20.32 -2.80 18.45
C VAL A 419 -19.57 -3.43 17.29
N GLU A 420 -19.52 -4.76 17.25
CA GLU A 420 -18.78 -5.50 16.23
C GLU A 420 -19.32 -5.19 14.83
N SER A 421 -18.41 -4.78 13.95
CA SER A 421 -18.70 -4.56 12.53
C SER A 421 -18.34 -5.79 11.71
N ASP A 422 -19.17 -6.19 10.75
CA ASP A 422 -18.81 -7.31 9.86
C ASP A 422 -17.54 -6.98 9.06
N VAL A 423 -17.44 -5.74 8.57
CA VAL A 423 -16.29 -5.18 7.88
C VAL A 423 -16.10 -3.71 8.27
N LEU A 424 -14.86 -3.20 8.34
CA LEU A 424 -14.59 -1.78 8.60
C LEU A 424 -14.38 -0.98 7.30
N VAL A 425 -13.62 -1.52 6.35
CA VAL A 425 -13.42 -0.94 5.00
C VAL A 425 -13.77 -1.98 3.95
N ARG A 426 -14.73 -1.67 3.08
CA ARG A 426 -15.12 -2.53 1.97
C ARG A 426 -14.82 -1.85 0.63
N VAL A 427 -14.03 -2.50 -0.22
CA VAL A 427 -13.70 -2.03 -1.57
C VAL A 427 -14.47 -2.87 -2.58
N GLY A 428 -15.58 -2.32 -3.08
CA GLY A 428 -16.53 -3.03 -3.93
C GLY A 428 -17.48 -3.93 -3.11
N PRO A 429 -18.76 -4.05 -3.51
CA PRO A 429 -19.64 -5.08 -2.97
C PRO A 429 -19.14 -6.49 -3.32
N ALA A 430 -19.74 -7.53 -2.73
CA ALA A 430 -19.50 -8.90 -3.16
C ALA A 430 -19.80 -9.04 -4.67
N ASP A 431 -18.97 -9.82 -5.38
CA ASP A 431 -19.03 -10.01 -6.84
C ASP A 431 -18.78 -8.71 -7.66
N ALA A 432 -18.07 -7.72 -7.09
CA ALA A 432 -17.66 -6.50 -7.78
C ALA A 432 -16.60 -6.76 -8.87
N HIS A 433 -16.83 -6.20 -10.06
CA HIS A 433 -15.95 -6.39 -11.23
C HIS A 433 -15.78 -5.12 -12.08
N VAL A 434 -16.35 -3.99 -11.68
CA VAL A 434 -16.10 -2.70 -12.35
C VAL A 434 -14.74 -2.18 -11.88
N ALA A 435 -13.74 -2.35 -12.73
CA ALA A 435 -12.37 -1.93 -12.48
C ALA A 435 -11.72 -1.37 -13.77
N ASP A 436 -10.67 -0.58 -13.59
CA ASP A 436 -9.79 -0.14 -14.67
C ASP A 436 -8.35 -0.43 -14.26
N ALA A 437 -7.65 -1.29 -15.01
CA ALA A 437 -6.25 -1.62 -14.73
C ALA A 437 -5.29 -0.43 -14.92
N ALA A 438 -5.66 0.56 -15.73
CA ALA A 438 -4.87 1.79 -15.92
C ALA A 438 -5.18 2.86 -14.86
N ASP A 439 -6.37 2.80 -14.25
CA ASP A 439 -6.78 3.63 -13.12
C ASP A 439 -7.38 2.78 -11.99
N PRO A 440 -6.54 1.99 -11.29
CA PRO A 440 -7.01 1.09 -10.25
C PRO A 440 -7.55 1.89 -9.06
N THR A 441 -8.61 1.37 -8.43
CA THR A 441 -8.97 1.84 -7.08
C THR A 441 -7.79 1.62 -6.16
N THR A 442 -7.40 2.65 -5.40
CA THR A 442 -6.15 2.68 -4.62
C THR A 442 -6.43 3.04 -3.17
N LEU A 443 -5.88 2.26 -2.24
CA LEU A 443 -5.82 2.60 -0.82
C LEU A 443 -4.35 2.84 -0.45
N THR A 444 -4.04 4.04 0.03
CA THR A 444 -2.68 4.45 0.39
C THR A 444 -2.62 4.98 1.82
N ASP A 445 -1.69 4.48 2.65
CA ASP A 445 -1.60 4.88 4.06
C ASP A 445 -2.97 4.73 4.78
N VAL A 446 -3.62 3.58 4.56
CA VAL A 446 -4.88 3.23 5.22
C VAL A 446 -4.56 2.31 6.38
N PHE A 447 -4.85 2.80 7.58
CA PHE A 447 -4.54 2.11 8.82
C PHE A 447 -5.82 1.70 9.52
N VAL A 448 -5.86 0.51 10.10
CA VAL A 448 -7.02 0.00 10.84
C VAL A 448 -6.59 -0.46 12.22
N ARG A 449 -7.39 -0.11 13.22
CA ARG A 449 -7.13 -0.41 14.62
C ARG A 449 -8.36 -1.02 15.28
N VAL A 450 -8.20 -2.24 15.81
CA VAL A 450 -9.24 -2.98 16.52
C VAL A 450 -8.83 -3.11 17.99
N GLY A 451 -9.24 -2.15 18.82
CA GLY A 451 -8.75 -2.00 20.20
C GLY A 451 -7.61 -0.98 20.32
N GLY A 452 -7.21 -0.61 21.54
CA GLY A 452 -6.09 0.30 21.80
C GLY A 452 -6.55 1.63 22.41
N PRO A 453 -7.16 2.55 21.65
CA PRO A 453 -7.79 3.74 22.21
C PRO A 453 -9.01 3.44 23.07
N TRP A 454 -9.79 2.44 22.66
CA TRP A 454 -10.99 1.95 23.32
C TRP A 454 -11.27 0.51 22.90
N VAL A 455 -12.35 -0.10 23.42
CA VAL A 455 -12.81 -1.41 22.94
C VAL A 455 -13.31 -1.30 21.51
N GLY A 456 -12.67 -1.99 20.58
CA GLY A 456 -13.06 -2.05 19.18
C GLY A 456 -13.20 -3.49 18.71
N LYS A 457 -14.20 -3.79 17.87
CA LYS A 457 -14.48 -5.14 17.36
C LYS A 457 -14.82 -5.13 15.88
N ALA A 458 -14.29 -6.08 15.14
CA ALA A 458 -14.69 -6.31 13.76
C ALA A 458 -14.49 -7.78 13.37
N THR A 459 -15.27 -8.30 12.43
CA THR A 459 -14.95 -9.61 11.84
C THR A 459 -13.79 -9.46 10.86
N THR A 460 -13.91 -8.55 9.88
CA THR A 460 -12.85 -8.24 8.91
C THR A 460 -12.49 -6.76 8.97
N SER A 461 -11.21 -6.41 8.99
CA SER A 461 -10.81 -5.00 8.93
C SER A 461 -10.93 -4.42 7.52
N ILE A 462 -10.33 -5.06 6.52
CA ILE A 462 -10.38 -4.61 5.12
C ILE A 462 -10.81 -5.78 4.23
N GLU A 463 -11.88 -5.58 3.47
CA GLU A 463 -12.38 -6.52 2.46
C GLU A 463 -12.24 -5.88 1.06
N VAL A 464 -11.51 -6.53 0.17
CA VAL A 464 -11.26 -6.06 -1.20
C VAL A 464 -11.93 -7.01 -2.19
N ASN A 465 -13.08 -6.61 -2.71
CA ASN A 465 -13.83 -7.39 -3.69
C ASN A 465 -13.55 -6.95 -5.12
N SER A 466 -13.30 -5.65 -5.35
CA SER A 466 -13.00 -5.14 -6.69
C SER A 466 -11.68 -5.66 -7.24
N ASP A 467 -11.67 -5.95 -8.54
CA ASP A 467 -10.47 -6.33 -9.29
C ASP A 467 -9.47 -5.15 -9.41
N HIS A 468 -8.21 -5.46 -9.68
CA HIS A 468 -7.10 -4.52 -9.95
C HIS A 468 -6.74 -3.55 -8.82
N VAL A 469 -7.35 -3.66 -7.63
CA VAL A 469 -7.10 -2.73 -6.51
C VAL A 469 -5.61 -2.69 -6.15
N LEU A 470 -5.10 -1.48 -5.89
CA LEU A 470 -3.77 -1.25 -5.34
C LEU A 470 -3.88 -0.96 -3.84
N LEU A 471 -3.25 -1.80 -3.02
CA LEU A 471 -3.03 -1.59 -1.60
C LEU A 471 -1.59 -1.13 -1.39
N ASP A 472 -1.37 0.15 -1.05
CA ASP A 472 -0.03 0.72 -0.89
C ASP A 472 0.20 1.27 0.52
N HIS A 473 1.00 0.57 1.32
CA HIS A 473 1.18 0.84 2.75
C HIS A 473 -0.12 0.71 3.55
N ILE A 474 -0.46 -0.54 3.86
CA ILE A 474 -1.59 -0.89 4.73
C ILE A 474 -1.06 -1.38 6.06
N TRP A 475 -1.65 -0.91 7.16
CA TRP A 475 -1.48 -1.54 8.46
C TRP A 475 -2.83 -1.87 9.06
N ALA A 476 -3.17 -3.15 9.11
CA ALA A 476 -4.35 -3.64 9.82
C ALA A 476 -3.88 -4.27 11.13
N TRP A 477 -4.24 -3.67 12.26
CA TRP A 477 -3.76 -4.05 13.58
C TRP A 477 -4.92 -4.36 14.52
N ARG A 478 -5.04 -5.63 14.92
CA ARG A 478 -5.81 -5.98 16.11
C ARG A 478 -4.94 -5.68 17.32
N GLY A 479 -5.39 -4.81 18.21
CA GLY A 479 -4.54 -4.30 19.26
C GLY A 479 -3.96 -5.38 20.18
N ASP A 480 -2.66 -5.32 20.44
CA ASP A 480 -1.95 -6.17 21.42
C ASP A 480 -1.67 -5.45 22.76
N HIS A 481 -1.83 -4.13 22.78
CA HIS A 481 -1.69 -3.29 23.97
C HIS A 481 -2.62 -2.05 23.94
N GLY A 482 -2.76 -1.39 25.09
CA GLY A 482 -3.69 -0.28 25.29
C GLY A 482 -5.01 -0.68 25.96
N SER A 483 -6.06 0.10 25.73
CA SER A 483 -7.39 -0.09 26.28
C SER A 483 -8.21 -1.09 25.47
N GLY A 484 -9.02 -1.90 26.16
CA GLY A 484 -9.95 -2.83 25.50
C GLY A 484 -9.29 -4.03 24.83
N ILE A 485 -8.07 -4.40 25.23
CA ILE A 485 -7.29 -5.49 24.64
C ILE A 485 -7.50 -6.81 25.37
N GLY A 486 -7.72 -7.87 24.60
CA GLY A 486 -7.72 -9.26 25.05
C GLY A 486 -8.59 -10.13 24.16
N TRP A 487 -8.41 -11.45 24.27
CA TRP A 487 -9.00 -12.44 23.36
C TRP A 487 -10.51 -12.25 23.13
N ASP A 488 -11.28 -11.96 24.19
CA ASP A 488 -12.74 -11.74 24.09
C ASP A 488 -13.14 -10.25 24.09
N GLN A 489 -12.18 -9.32 24.13
CA GLN A 489 -12.41 -7.87 24.27
C GLN A 489 -12.37 -7.14 22.93
N ASN A 490 -11.30 -7.30 22.15
CA ASN A 490 -11.15 -6.70 20.82
C ASN A 490 -11.19 -7.78 19.74
N THR A 491 -12.34 -8.42 19.56
CA THR A 491 -12.50 -9.52 18.61
C THR A 491 -12.23 -9.05 17.17
N GLY A 492 -11.56 -9.93 16.42
CA GLY A 492 -10.94 -9.61 15.13
C GLY A 492 -10.57 -10.89 14.39
N ASP A 493 -11.44 -11.40 13.52
CA ASP A 493 -11.15 -12.66 12.81
C ASP A 493 -10.05 -12.47 11.74
N HIS A 494 -10.18 -11.45 10.90
CA HIS A 494 -9.31 -11.22 9.73
C HIS A 494 -8.89 -9.76 9.60
N GLY A 495 -7.64 -9.53 9.23
CA GLY A 495 -7.16 -8.19 8.93
C GLY A 495 -7.51 -7.79 7.51
N VAL A 496 -7.04 -8.56 6.53
CA VAL A 496 -7.25 -8.26 5.11
C VAL A 496 -7.78 -9.49 4.38
N VAL A 497 -8.90 -9.35 3.68
CA VAL A 497 -9.48 -10.38 2.81
C VAL A 497 -9.54 -9.82 1.39
N VAL A 498 -8.86 -10.49 0.45
CA VAL A 498 -8.81 -10.10 -0.96
C VAL A 498 -9.56 -11.12 -1.80
N ASN A 499 -10.70 -10.73 -2.35
CA ASN A 499 -11.54 -11.53 -3.23
C ASN A 499 -11.37 -11.16 -4.71
N GLY A 500 -11.06 -9.90 -5.01
CA GLY A 500 -10.85 -9.40 -6.37
C GLY A 500 -9.60 -9.95 -7.04
N ASP A 501 -9.67 -10.13 -8.36
CA ASP A 501 -8.56 -10.54 -9.22
C ASP A 501 -7.55 -9.40 -9.44
N ASP A 502 -6.30 -9.73 -9.77
CA ASP A 502 -5.24 -8.79 -10.17
C ASP A 502 -4.92 -7.69 -9.13
N VAL A 503 -5.31 -7.90 -7.87
CA VAL A 503 -4.98 -7.00 -6.76
C VAL A 503 -3.47 -7.00 -6.52
N THR A 504 -2.90 -5.82 -6.27
CA THR A 504 -1.48 -5.67 -5.91
C THR A 504 -1.36 -5.01 -4.55
N ALA A 505 -0.54 -5.59 -3.67
CA ALA A 505 -0.17 -5.02 -2.38
C ALA A 505 1.33 -4.68 -2.35
N THR A 506 1.66 -3.43 -2.00
CA THR A 506 3.03 -2.94 -1.81
C THR A 506 3.18 -2.38 -0.40
N GLY A 507 3.87 -3.11 0.48
CA GLY A 507 3.99 -2.73 1.89
C GLY A 507 2.76 -3.11 2.71
N LEU A 508 2.52 -4.41 2.92
CA LEU A 508 1.37 -4.92 3.67
C LEU A 508 1.77 -5.36 5.09
N PHE A 509 1.18 -4.74 6.10
CA PHE A 509 1.40 -5.04 7.53
C PHE A 509 0.07 -5.49 8.15
N VAL A 510 0.00 -6.71 8.71
CA VAL A 510 -1.26 -7.24 9.28
C VAL A 510 -1.02 -8.08 10.52
N GLU A 511 -1.57 -7.69 11.66
CA GLU A 511 -1.13 -8.21 12.95
C GLU A 511 -2.26 -8.58 13.93
N HIS A 512 -2.00 -9.65 14.68
CA HIS A 512 -2.70 -10.15 15.86
C HIS A 512 -4.17 -10.56 15.73
N TYR A 513 -4.70 -10.76 14.52
CA TYR A 513 -6.05 -11.28 14.31
C TYR A 513 -6.21 -12.73 14.81
N GLN A 514 -7.42 -13.09 15.22
CA GLN A 514 -7.79 -14.35 15.87
C GLN A 514 -7.90 -15.53 14.91
N LYS A 515 -7.94 -15.28 13.60
CA LYS A 515 -7.85 -16.28 12.54
C LYS A 515 -6.75 -15.90 11.55
N ASN A 516 -6.92 -16.20 10.27
CA ASN A 516 -5.94 -15.81 9.25
C ASN A 516 -5.81 -14.29 9.21
N GLN A 517 -4.59 -13.79 9.30
CA GLN A 517 -4.30 -12.35 9.27
C GLN A 517 -4.68 -11.79 7.90
N THR A 518 -4.23 -12.45 6.84
CA THR A 518 -4.53 -12.14 5.43
C THR A 518 -5.07 -13.38 4.71
N ILE A 519 -6.17 -13.22 3.97
CA ILE A 519 -6.73 -14.23 3.06
C ILE A 519 -6.72 -13.68 1.63
N TRP A 520 -6.24 -14.48 0.70
CA TRP A 520 -6.22 -14.16 -0.72
C TRP A 520 -6.99 -15.21 -1.53
N ASN A 521 -8.14 -14.82 -2.06
CA ASN A 521 -9.03 -15.64 -2.86
C ASN A 521 -8.99 -15.26 -4.35
N GLY A 522 -8.66 -14.02 -4.69
CA GLY A 522 -8.60 -13.58 -6.09
C GLY A 522 -7.41 -14.17 -6.88
N GLU A 523 -7.57 -14.30 -8.18
CA GLU A 523 -6.52 -14.76 -9.10
C GLU A 523 -5.49 -13.66 -9.39
N ARG A 524 -4.27 -14.07 -9.76
CA ARG A 524 -3.18 -13.18 -10.22
C ARG A 524 -2.79 -12.10 -9.20
N GLY A 525 -3.04 -12.36 -7.92
CA GLY A 525 -2.64 -11.49 -6.82
C GLY A 525 -1.13 -11.29 -6.75
N ARG A 526 -0.71 -10.09 -6.35
CA ARG A 526 0.70 -9.77 -6.12
C ARG A 526 0.93 -9.13 -4.76
N THR A 527 1.94 -9.57 -4.02
CA THR A 527 2.40 -8.89 -2.79
C THR A 527 3.91 -8.63 -2.85
N VAL A 528 4.31 -7.38 -2.65
CA VAL A 528 5.70 -6.99 -2.44
C VAL A 528 5.81 -6.43 -1.03
N PHE A 529 6.59 -7.11 -0.20
CA PHE A 529 6.69 -6.92 1.25
C PHE A 529 5.43 -7.28 2.02
N TYR A 530 5.58 -8.19 2.98
CA TYR A 530 4.59 -8.51 4.00
C TYR A 530 5.24 -8.61 5.37
N GLN A 531 4.63 -8.01 6.38
CA GLN A 531 4.98 -8.22 7.78
C GLN A 531 3.73 -8.57 8.57
N SER A 532 3.88 -9.52 9.51
CA SER A 532 2.80 -9.93 10.38
C SER A 532 3.31 -10.54 11.67
N GLU A 533 2.55 -10.34 12.73
CA GLU A 533 2.67 -11.05 13.99
C GLU A 533 1.37 -11.80 14.29
N ILE A 534 1.45 -13.07 14.69
CA ILE A 534 0.30 -13.85 15.15
C ILE A 534 -0.15 -13.37 16.56
N PRO A 535 -1.42 -13.56 16.97
CA PRO A 535 -1.94 -13.01 18.23
C PRO A 535 -1.17 -13.51 19.44
N TYR A 536 -0.79 -12.60 20.34
CA TYR A 536 -0.04 -12.96 21.54
C TYR A 536 -0.91 -13.65 22.60
N ASP A 537 -2.18 -13.28 22.62
CA ASP A 537 -3.16 -13.51 23.69
C ASP A 537 -3.98 -14.79 23.49
N VAL A 538 -3.50 -15.73 22.67
CA VAL A 538 -4.16 -17.02 22.44
C VAL A 538 -4.25 -17.82 23.75
N PRO A 539 -5.46 -18.15 24.25
CA PRO A 539 -5.62 -18.73 25.59
C PRO A 539 -5.32 -20.24 25.64
N SER A 540 -5.42 -20.94 24.52
CA SER A 540 -5.10 -22.37 24.40
C SER A 540 -4.97 -22.79 22.94
N GLN A 541 -4.32 -23.94 22.69
CA GLN A 541 -4.29 -24.51 21.34
C GLN A 541 -5.71 -24.76 20.80
N ALA A 542 -6.65 -25.22 21.63
CA ALA A 542 -8.02 -25.52 21.21
C ALA A 542 -8.81 -24.27 20.76
N ALA A 543 -8.47 -23.10 21.29
CA ALA A 543 -9.07 -21.82 20.87
C ALA A 543 -8.49 -21.32 19.53
N PHE A 544 -7.36 -21.86 19.11
CA PHE A 544 -6.63 -21.44 17.91
C PHE A 544 -6.28 -22.67 17.06
N MET A 545 -7.34 -23.32 16.56
CA MET A 545 -7.27 -24.39 15.56
C MET A 545 -8.01 -23.94 14.31
N ASP A 546 -7.43 -24.21 13.13
CA ASP A 546 -8.10 -24.11 11.83
C ASP A 546 -8.53 -25.52 11.42
N GLY A 547 -9.74 -25.92 11.83
CA GLY A 547 -10.20 -27.30 11.74
C GLY A 547 -9.29 -28.24 12.53
N ASP A 548 -8.66 -29.21 11.84
CA ASP A 548 -7.68 -30.13 12.43
C ASP A 548 -6.23 -29.58 12.38
N ARG A 549 -6.00 -28.44 11.73
CA ARG A 549 -4.68 -27.78 11.63
C ARG A 549 -4.43 -26.90 12.85
N LYS A 550 -3.21 -26.97 13.39
CA LYS A 550 -2.81 -26.12 14.52
C LYS A 550 -2.66 -24.66 14.07
N GLY A 551 -3.40 -23.76 14.69
CA GLY A 551 -3.36 -22.33 14.40
C GLY A 551 -3.83 -21.96 13.00
N TYR A 552 -4.11 -20.68 12.82
CA TYR A 552 -4.39 -20.10 11.51
C TYR A 552 -3.09 -19.56 10.92
N ALA A 553 -2.81 -19.85 9.65
CA ALA A 553 -1.68 -19.25 8.94
C ALA A 553 -1.88 -17.72 8.85
N SER A 554 -0.81 -16.96 8.97
CA SER A 554 -0.87 -15.51 8.83
C SER A 554 -1.26 -15.11 7.40
N TYR A 555 -0.59 -15.66 6.39
CA TYR A 555 -0.89 -15.41 4.98
C TYR A 555 -1.48 -16.68 4.32
N ARG A 556 -2.75 -16.62 3.92
CA ARG A 556 -3.48 -17.75 3.32
C ARG A 556 -3.90 -17.44 1.88
N VAL A 557 -3.38 -18.18 0.90
CA VAL A 557 -3.89 -18.18 -0.48
C VAL A 557 -4.90 -19.32 -0.63
N GLY A 558 -6.09 -19.06 -1.14
CA GLY A 558 -7.16 -20.05 -1.30
C GLY A 558 -6.78 -21.23 -2.20
N ASP A 559 -7.27 -22.43 -1.91
CA ASP A 559 -6.86 -23.65 -2.63
C ASP A 559 -7.27 -23.67 -4.11
N HIS A 560 -8.23 -22.84 -4.50
CA HIS A 560 -8.66 -22.74 -5.89
C HIS A 560 -7.73 -21.86 -6.73
N VAL A 561 -7.01 -20.91 -6.11
CA VAL A 561 -6.18 -19.90 -6.78
C VAL A 561 -5.13 -20.57 -7.67
N GLN A 562 -5.12 -20.21 -8.95
CA GLN A 562 -4.20 -20.73 -9.97
C GLN A 562 -2.93 -19.89 -10.06
N ARG A 563 -3.04 -18.57 -9.89
CA ARG A 563 -1.91 -17.64 -10.01
C ARG A 563 -1.82 -16.70 -8.82
N HIS A 564 -0.64 -16.61 -8.23
CA HIS A 564 -0.34 -15.69 -7.13
C HIS A 564 1.17 -15.48 -7.03
N ASP A 565 1.65 -14.26 -6.78
CA ASP A 565 3.07 -13.98 -6.59
C ASP A 565 3.29 -13.15 -5.31
N ALA A 566 4.14 -13.62 -4.40
CA ALA A 566 4.43 -12.88 -3.18
C ALA A 566 5.93 -12.89 -2.82
N VAL A 567 6.47 -11.73 -2.46
CA VAL A 567 7.92 -11.54 -2.28
C VAL A 567 8.22 -10.76 -1.00
N GLY A 568 9.15 -11.28 -0.18
CA GLY A 568 9.60 -10.61 1.04
C GLY A 568 8.57 -10.69 2.17
N LEU A 569 8.26 -11.89 2.67
CA LEU A 569 7.24 -12.11 3.71
C LEU A 569 7.89 -12.46 5.05
N GLY A 570 7.54 -11.73 6.11
CA GLY A 570 7.92 -12.02 7.50
C GLY A 570 6.69 -12.34 8.36
N VAL A 571 6.71 -13.49 9.06
CA VAL A 571 5.64 -13.89 9.99
C VAL A 571 6.21 -14.23 11.37
N TYR A 572 5.84 -13.48 12.39
CA TYR A 572 6.46 -13.56 13.72
C TYR A 572 5.51 -14.13 14.77
N SER A 573 6.09 -14.71 15.83
CA SER A 573 5.36 -15.26 16.96
C SER A 573 5.91 -14.80 18.31
N PHE A 574 5.01 -14.34 19.17
CA PHE A 574 5.25 -14.02 20.58
C PHE A 574 4.03 -14.37 21.45
N PHE A 575 3.79 -15.66 21.72
CA PHE A 575 2.70 -16.03 22.63
C PHE A 575 3.09 -15.75 24.08
N ASN A 576 2.38 -14.83 24.73
CA ASN A 576 2.70 -14.35 26.07
C ASN A 576 1.79 -14.93 27.18
N GLN A 577 0.86 -15.83 26.82
CA GLN A 577 -0.03 -16.49 27.77
C GLN A 577 0.61 -17.67 28.54
N GLY A 578 1.87 -18.00 28.25
CA GLY A 578 2.57 -19.11 28.92
C GLY A 578 2.09 -20.51 28.51
N VAL A 579 1.40 -20.61 27.37
CA VAL A 579 0.88 -21.87 26.80
C VAL A 579 1.69 -22.21 25.55
N ASP A 580 2.01 -23.50 25.36
CA ASP A 580 2.70 -24.00 24.15
C ASP A 580 1.73 -24.09 22.95
N VAL A 581 1.27 -22.92 22.48
CA VAL A 581 0.44 -22.78 21.27
C VAL A 581 1.32 -22.90 20.05
N ARG A 582 0.93 -23.73 19.08
CA ARG A 582 1.65 -23.94 17.83
C ARG A 582 0.80 -23.51 16.65
N VAL A 583 1.47 -22.93 15.65
CA VAL A 583 0.91 -22.70 14.32
C VAL A 583 1.64 -23.61 13.35
N ALA A 584 0.90 -24.40 12.58
CA ALA A 584 1.50 -25.38 11.67
C ALA A 584 2.38 -24.71 10.61
N SER A 585 1.98 -23.54 10.09
CA SER A 585 2.86 -22.70 9.28
C SER A 585 2.49 -21.22 9.30
N GLY A 586 3.49 -20.36 9.08
CA GLY A 586 3.26 -18.92 8.91
C GLY A 586 2.47 -18.59 7.64
N ILE A 587 2.75 -19.31 6.54
CA ILE A 587 2.10 -19.14 5.23
C ILE A 587 1.42 -20.45 4.83
N GLN A 588 0.22 -20.38 4.27
CA GLN A 588 -0.52 -21.52 3.73
C GLN A 588 -1.00 -21.23 2.30
N THR A 589 -0.68 -22.10 1.37
CA THR A 589 -0.90 -21.85 -0.07
C THR A 589 -1.07 -23.14 -0.87
N PRO A 590 -1.81 -23.16 -1.99
CA PRO A 590 -1.78 -24.30 -2.89
C PRO A 590 -0.38 -24.52 -3.50
N VAL A 591 -0.04 -25.77 -3.78
CA VAL A 591 1.23 -26.14 -4.42
C VAL A 591 1.03 -26.30 -5.93
N ARG A 592 1.38 -25.28 -6.72
CA ARG A 592 1.28 -25.30 -8.19
C ARG A 592 2.20 -24.27 -8.85
N ALA A 593 2.45 -24.43 -10.14
CA ALA A 593 3.40 -23.61 -10.89
C ALA A 593 3.09 -22.11 -10.93
N GLY A 594 1.81 -21.74 -10.99
CA GLY A 594 1.41 -20.34 -11.03
C GLY A 594 1.42 -19.62 -9.67
N VAL A 595 1.68 -20.32 -8.57
CA VAL A 595 1.62 -19.78 -7.20
C VAL A 595 3.03 -19.75 -6.62
N THR A 596 3.67 -18.58 -6.66
CA THR A 596 5.09 -18.38 -6.36
C THR A 596 5.31 -17.49 -5.17
N PHE A 597 6.25 -17.88 -4.32
CA PHE A 597 6.69 -17.12 -3.17
C PHE A 597 8.22 -17.02 -3.15
N ARG A 598 8.75 -15.87 -2.75
CA ARG A 598 10.20 -15.64 -2.60
C ARG A 598 10.51 -14.87 -1.33
N SER A 599 11.67 -15.16 -0.74
CA SER A 599 12.18 -14.48 0.45
C SER A 599 11.20 -14.48 1.62
N MET A 600 10.95 -15.66 2.20
CA MET A 600 10.06 -15.81 3.35
C MET A 600 10.85 -16.11 4.61
N THR A 601 10.43 -15.55 5.74
CA THR A 601 10.97 -15.88 7.06
C THR A 601 9.84 -16.03 8.07
N SER A 602 10.00 -16.98 8.99
CA SER A 602 9.25 -16.96 10.25
C SER A 602 10.18 -16.61 11.39
N VAL A 603 9.68 -15.93 12.42
CA VAL A 603 10.52 -15.49 13.56
C VAL A 603 9.84 -15.81 14.88
N PHE A 604 10.52 -16.53 15.75
CA PHE A 604 10.17 -16.63 17.15
C PHE A 604 10.86 -15.50 17.90
N LEU A 605 10.06 -14.53 18.34
CA LEU A 605 10.57 -13.37 19.07
C LEU A 605 10.97 -13.77 20.48
N ASN A 606 9.99 -14.28 21.24
CA ASN A 606 10.13 -14.70 22.63
C ASN A 606 8.85 -15.47 23.06
N GLY A 607 8.66 -15.72 24.36
CA GLY A 607 7.41 -16.25 24.91
C GLY A 607 7.38 -17.78 24.92
N SER A 608 6.22 -18.35 24.61
CA SER A 608 5.97 -19.79 24.53
C SER A 608 5.52 -20.18 23.12
N GLY A 609 5.47 -21.49 22.81
CA GLY A 609 4.89 -21.92 21.54
C GLY A 609 5.78 -21.68 20.32
N GLY A 610 5.14 -21.31 19.20
CA GLY A 610 5.81 -20.81 17.99
C GLY A 610 5.22 -21.37 16.68
N ILE A 611 6.00 -21.29 15.62
CA ILE A 611 5.58 -21.67 14.25
C ILE A 611 6.36 -22.90 13.81
N ASP A 612 5.67 -23.96 13.39
CA ASP A 612 6.29 -25.25 13.03
C ASP A 612 6.98 -25.21 11.65
N HIS A 613 6.46 -24.42 10.68
CA HIS A 613 7.03 -24.26 9.33
C HIS A 613 6.86 -22.83 8.77
N VAL A 614 7.76 -22.40 7.88
CA VAL A 614 7.66 -21.07 7.24
C VAL A 614 6.47 -21.04 6.27
N VAL A 615 6.37 -22.03 5.39
CA VAL A 615 5.30 -22.15 4.39
C VAL A 615 4.86 -23.60 4.23
N ASN A 616 3.56 -23.86 4.34
CA ASN A 616 2.98 -25.22 4.34
C ASN A 616 3.74 -26.17 5.28
N GLU A 617 4.51 -27.12 4.72
CA GLU A 617 5.31 -28.11 5.46
C GLU A 617 6.83 -27.90 5.20
N THR A 618 7.22 -26.71 4.74
CA THR A 618 8.58 -26.35 4.32
C THR A 618 9.16 -25.24 5.19
N GLY A 619 10.46 -25.34 5.47
CA GLY A 619 11.18 -24.47 6.39
C GLY A 619 11.28 -25.08 7.79
N ALA A 620 12.38 -24.78 8.48
CA ALA A 620 12.57 -25.18 9.87
C ALA A 620 11.59 -24.45 10.80
N PRO A 621 11.30 -24.99 11.99
CA PRO A 621 10.43 -24.34 12.96
C PRO A 621 11.07 -23.07 13.55
N ALA A 622 10.25 -22.04 13.78
CA ALA A 622 10.60 -20.84 14.52
C ALA A 622 10.07 -20.99 15.97
N VAL A 623 10.89 -21.59 16.85
CA VAL A 623 10.50 -22.02 18.20
C VAL A 623 11.70 -22.04 19.16
N GLY A 624 11.44 -22.02 20.47
CA GLY A 624 12.48 -22.25 21.49
C GLY A 624 13.12 -20.95 21.99
N SER A 625 14.45 -20.85 21.98
CA SER A 625 15.10 -19.53 22.04
C SER A 625 14.96 -18.84 20.68
N PHE A 626 15.12 -17.52 20.62
CA PHE A 626 15.06 -16.72 19.38
C PHE A 626 15.51 -17.50 18.13
N ALA A 627 14.63 -17.60 17.14
CA ALA A 627 14.85 -18.39 15.93
C ALA A 627 14.19 -17.72 14.71
N SER A 628 14.92 -17.61 13.60
CA SER A 628 14.47 -16.93 12.38
C SER A 628 14.74 -17.75 11.11
N PRO A 629 14.09 -18.92 10.92
CA PRO A 629 14.25 -19.74 9.72
C PRO A 629 13.76 -19.04 8.46
N GLN A 630 14.48 -19.25 7.36
CA GLN A 630 14.19 -18.68 6.04
C GLN A 630 13.87 -19.74 4.99
N VAL A 631 13.02 -19.39 4.03
CA VAL A 631 12.77 -20.12 2.78
C VAL A 631 12.94 -19.14 1.61
N VAL A 632 13.90 -19.41 0.73
CA VAL A 632 14.27 -18.48 -0.36
C VAL A 632 13.22 -18.46 -1.48
N ALA A 633 12.66 -19.61 -1.83
CA ALA A 633 11.65 -19.74 -2.87
C ALA A 633 10.67 -20.87 -2.52
N TYR A 634 9.41 -20.75 -2.96
CA TYR A 634 8.41 -21.79 -2.85
C TYR A 634 7.40 -21.70 -4.00
N PRO A 635 6.92 -22.85 -4.53
CA PRO A 635 7.39 -24.21 -4.25
C PRO A 635 8.79 -24.48 -4.83
N THR A 636 9.64 -25.20 -4.09
CA THR A 636 11.01 -25.56 -4.52
C THR A 636 11.05 -26.74 -5.49
N ASP A 637 10.06 -27.62 -5.40
CA ASP A 637 9.99 -28.87 -6.13
C ASP A 637 8.58 -29.03 -6.72
N LEU A 638 8.33 -28.34 -7.83
CA LEU A 638 7.14 -28.63 -8.61
C LEU A 638 7.38 -29.95 -9.37
N PRO A 639 6.47 -30.93 -9.26
CA PRO A 639 6.36 -31.95 -10.29
C PRO A 639 6.31 -31.27 -11.65
N ALA A 640 7.06 -31.78 -12.63
CA ALA A 640 7.01 -31.25 -14.00
C ALA A 640 5.55 -31.10 -14.44
N GLU A 641 5.22 -30.00 -15.13
CA GLU A 641 3.89 -29.84 -15.73
C GLU A 641 3.51 -31.10 -16.50
N ALA A 642 2.23 -31.46 -16.45
CA ALA A 642 1.76 -32.63 -17.16
C ALA A 642 1.97 -32.40 -18.67
N ASP A 643 2.94 -33.10 -19.27
CA ASP A 643 3.16 -33.07 -20.71
C ASP A 643 1.94 -33.71 -21.40
N VAL A 644 1.02 -32.86 -21.86
CA VAL A 644 -0.24 -33.27 -22.48
C VAL A 644 -0.47 -32.51 -23.76
N THR A 645 -0.50 -33.23 -24.87
CA THR A 645 -0.88 -32.68 -26.18
C THR A 645 -2.39 -32.83 -26.37
N VAL A 646 -3.08 -31.72 -26.62
CA VAL A 646 -4.54 -31.69 -26.80
C VAL A 646 -4.89 -31.36 -28.25
N GLU A 647 -5.82 -32.15 -28.81
CA GLU A 647 -6.44 -31.90 -30.10
C GLU A 647 -7.96 -31.86 -29.95
N ALA A 648 -8.59 -30.84 -30.52
CA ALA A 648 -10.04 -30.72 -30.60
C ALA A 648 -10.48 -30.60 -32.06
N THR A 649 -11.46 -31.40 -32.47
CA THR A 649 -11.97 -31.39 -33.85
C THR A 649 -13.49 -31.54 -33.86
N THR A 650 -14.14 -30.88 -34.81
CA THR A 650 -15.57 -31.07 -35.06
C THR A 650 -15.79 -32.16 -36.11
N ARG A 651 -16.87 -32.93 -35.97
CA ARG A 651 -17.25 -33.98 -36.93
C ARG A 651 -18.75 -34.22 -37.00
N CYS A 652 -19.20 -34.77 -38.13
CA CYS A 652 -20.58 -35.17 -38.35
C CYS A 652 -20.79 -36.66 -38.11
N LEU A 653 -21.73 -37.02 -37.24
CA LEU A 653 -22.17 -38.40 -37.03
C LEU A 653 -23.69 -38.46 -37.16
N ALA A 654 -24.17 -39.22 -38.15
CA ALA A 654 -25.60 -39.39 -38.45
C ALA A 654 -26.39 -38.04 -38.54
N GLY A 655 -25.82 -37.04 -39.21
CA GLY A 655 -26.45 -35.73 -39.41
C GLY A 655 -26.41 -34.80 -38.19
N LYS A 656 -25.66 -35.13 -37.14
CA LYS A 656 -25.47 -34.28 -35.96
C LYS A 656 -24.01 -33.92 -35.77
N ALA A 657 -23.75 -32.70 -35.28
CA ALA A 657 -22.43 -32.20 -34.96
C ALA A 657 -21.94 -32.78 -33.61
N TYR A 658 -20.65 -33.09 -33.57
CA TYR A 658 -19.92 -33.55 -32.39
C TYR A 658 -18.59 -32.80 -32.28
N VAL A 659 -18.16 -32.53 -31.04
CA VAL A 659 -16.78 -32.09 -30.74
C VAL A 659 -16.02 -33.29 -30.18
N ALA A 660 -14.98 -33.72 -30.88
CA ALA A 660 -14.07 -34.78 -30.44
C ALA A 660 -12.81 -34.15 -29.84
N VAL A 661 -12.54 -34.51 -28.58
CA VAL A 661 -11.37 -34.04 -27.83
C VAL A 661 -10.49 -35.25 -27.53
N ARG A 662 -9.20 -35.12 -27.86
CA ARG A 662 -8.15 -36.09 -27.54
C ARG A 662 -7.09 -35.39 -26.71
N ALA A 663 -6.70 -35.99 -25.60
CA ALA A 663 -5.56 -35.56 -24.81
C ALA A 663 -4.57 -36.73 -24.71
N THR A 664 -3.35 -36.52 -25.17
CA THR A 664 -2.29 -37.54 -25.17
C THR A 664 -1.29 -37.21 -24.08
N ASN A 665 -1.02 -38.17 -23.19
CA ASN A 665 0.00 -38.04 -22.15
C ASN A 665 1.39 -38.25 -22.78
N GLY A 666 2.17 -37.18 -22.94
CA GLY A 666 3.57 -37.20 -23.38
C GLY A 666 4.57 -37.45 -22.26
N GLY A 667 4.14 -37.35 -21.00
CA GLY A 667 4.98 -37.54 -19.81
C GLY A 667 5.33 -38.99 -19.51
N ASP A 668 6.05 -39.20 -18.41
CA ASP A 668 6.61 -40.49 -17.97
C ASP A 668 5.81 -41.16 -16.83
N ALA A 669 4.77 -40.49 -16.31
CA ALA A 669 3.86 -41.01 -15.29
C ALA A 669 2.39 -40.97 -15.74
N PRO A 670 1.48 -41.81 -15.20
CA PRO A 670 0.06 -41.75 -15.50
C PRO A 670 -0.61 -40.46 -15.03
N LEU A 671 -1.55 -39.92 -15.83
CA LEU A 671 -2.27 -38.68 -15.54
C LEU A 671 -3.77 -38.92 -15.35
N ALA A 672 -4.40 -38.23 -14.41
CA ALA A 672 -5.86 -38.10 -14.41
C ALA A 672 -6.25 -36.95 -15.35
N VAL A 673 -7.04 -37.23 -16.39
CA VAL A 673 -7.34 -36.26 -17.46
C VAL A 673 -8.84 -36.00 -17.56
N THR A 674 -9.26 -34.75 -17.44
CA THR A 674 -10.63 -34.29 -17.64
C THR A 674 -10.72 -33.50 -18.95
N LEU A 675 -11.52 -34.00 -19.88
CA LEU A 675 -11.83 -33.35 -21.16
C LEU A 675 -13.13 -32.54 -20.99
N SER A 676 -13.12 -31.24 -21.27
CA SER A 676 -14.28 -30.35 -21.09
C SER A 676 -14.61 -29.56 -22.35
N THR A 677 -15.89 -29.48 -22.67
CA THR A 677 -16.46 -28.64 -23.73
C THR A 677 -17.76 -28.00 -23.23
N PRO A 678 -18.33 -26.99 -23.93
CA PRO A 678 -19.67 -26.48 -23.61
C PRO A 678 -20.78 -27.54 -23.64
N PHE A 679 -20.51 -28.72 -24.23
CA PHE A 679 -21.48 -29.80 -24.43
C PHE A 679 -21.34 -30.95 -23.43
N GLY A 680 -20.39 -30.86 -22.50
CA GLY A 680 -20.16 -31.82 -21.42
C GLY A 680 -18.69 -32.02 -21.08
N SER A 681 -18.43 -32.76 -20.00
CA SER A 681 -17.07 -33.18 -19.61
C SER A 681 -16.96 -34.69 -19.41
N ARG A 682 -15.73 -35.20 -19.45
CA ARG A 682 -15.40 -36.58 -19.13
C ARG A 682 -14.02 -36.68 -18.49
N THR A 683 -13.95 -37.35 -17.36
CA THR A 683 -12.68 -37.67 -16.67
C THR A 683 -12.24 -39.10 -16.96
N VAL A 684 -10.95 -39.27 -17.22
CA VAL A 684 -10.24 -40.54 -17.30
C VAL A 684 -9.20 -40.54 -16.18
N ALA A 685 -9.44 -41.34 -15.15
CA ALA A 685 -8.67 -41.27 -13.90
C ALA A 685 -7.19 -41.68 -14.02
N SER A 686 -6.81 -42.41 -15.09
CA SER A 686 -5.43 -42.86 -15.29
C SER A 686 -5.14 -43.08 -16.77
N VAL A 687 -4.46 -42.11 -17.39
CA VAL A 687 -3.95 -42.14 -18.77
C VAL A 687 -2.46 -42.42 -18.69
N ALA A 688 -2.04 -43.63 -19.07
CA ALA A 688 -0.63 -44.02 -19.05
C ALA A 688 0.24 -43.17 -20.00
N PRO A 689 1.57 -43.08 -19.77
CA PRO A 689 2.53 -42.51 -20.72
C PRO A 689 2.33 -42.99 -22.16
N GLY A 690 2.27 -42.07 -23.12
CA GLY A 690 2.01 -42.32 -24.54
C GLY A 690 0.55 -42.68 -24.88
N ALA A 691 -0.33 -42.89 -23.89
CA ALA A 691 -1.75 -43.17 -24.10
C ALA A 691 -2.56 -41.88 -24.21
N ASN A 692 -3.85 -42.00 -24.57
CA ASN A 692 -4.75 -40.86 -24.67
C ASN A 692 -6.08 -41.06 -23.96
N ALA A 693 -6.59 -39.98 -23.37
CA ALA A 693 -8.00 -39.82 -23.07
C ALA A 693 -8.71 -39.29 -24.32
N TYR A 694 -9.88 -39.84 -24.60
CA TYR A 694 -10.67 -39.45 -25.76
C TYR A 694 -12.16 -39.42 -25.43
N GLN A 695 -12.84 -38.36 -25.85
CA GLN A 695 -14.29 -38.25 -25.79
C GLN A 695 -14.82 -37.47 -26.98
N SER A 696 -15.98 -37.89 -27.48
CA SER A 696 -16.74 -37.14 -28.46
C SER A 696 -18.07 -36.70 -27.85
N PHE A 697 -18.22 -35.39 -27.69
CA PHE A 697 -19.38 -34.76 -27.09
C PHE A 697 -20.42 -34.45 -28.16
N ALA A 698 -21.65 -34.92 -27.96
CA ALA A 698 -22.76 -34.64 -28.86
C ALA A 698 -23.23 -33.21 -28.66
N VAL A 699 -23.19 -32.38 -29.72
CA VAL A 699 -23.69 -31.00 -29.68
C VAL A 699 -25.23 -30.98 -29.59
N ARG A 700 -25.88 -32.09 -29.97
CA ARG A 700 -27.34 -32.26 -30.05
C ARG A 700 -28.01 -31.34 -31.09
N ALA A 701 -27.23 -30.73 -31.98
CA ALA A 701 -27.68 -29.96 -33.13
C ALA A 701 -26.95 -30.39 -34.42
N ALA A 702 -27.42 -29.93 -35.58
CA ALA A 702 -26.75 -30.16 -36.86
C ALA A 702 -25.52 -29.26 -37.05
N ALA A 703 -25.45 -28.13 -36.35
CA ALA A 703 -24.35 -27.17 -36.45
C ALA A 703 -23.70 -26.88 -35.10
N VAL A 704 -22.43 -26.49 -35.12
CA VAL A 704 -21.64 -26.01 -33.98
C VAL A 704 -20.77 -24.85 -34.44
N ALA A 705 -20.65 -23.81 -33.62
CA ALA A 705 -19.73 -22.70 -33.85
C ALA A 705 -18.28 -23.12 -33.54
N ALA A 706 -17.30 -22.33 -33.96
CA ALA A 706 -15.94 -22.51 -33.49
C ALA A 706 -15.85 -22.16 -32.00
N GLY A 707 -14.94 -22.82 -31.28
CA GLY A 707 -14.72 -22.59 -29.86
C GLY A 707 -13.56 -23.44 -29.36
N ASP A 708 -13.38 -23.49 -28.03
CA ASP A 708 -12.27 -24.21 -27.40
C ASP A 708 -12.75 -25.40 -26.55
N ALA A 709 -11.96 -26.46 -26.55
CA ALA A 709 -12.04 -27.52 -25.56
C ALA A 709 -10.93 -27.31 -24.53
N VAL A 710 -11.27 -27.42 -23.25
CA VAL A 710 -10.31 -27.30 -22.15
C VAL A 710 -10.03 -28.69 -21.62
N VAL A 711 -8.75 -29.03 -21.47
CA VAL A 711 -8.32 -30.27 -20.84
C VAL A 711 -7.55 -29.96 -19.58
N SER A 712 -7.99 -30.54 -18.48
CA SER A 712 -7.30 -30.50 -17.19
C SER A 712 -6.60 -31.84 -16.96
N ALA A 713 -5.30 -31.83 -16.68
CA ALA A 713 -4.49 -33.02 -16.42
C ALA A 713 -3.79 -32.91 -15.06
N VAL A 714 -3.90 -33.96 -14.24
CA VAL A 714 -3.32 -33.98 -12.89
C VAL A 714 -2.13 -34.94 -12.83
N ALA A 715 -0.95 -34.40 -12.52
CA ALA A 715 0.31 -35.10 -12.29
C ALA A 715 0.80 -34.85 -10.87
N GLY A 716 0.92 -35.89 -10.02
CA GLY A 716 1.49 -35.72 -8.68
C GLY A 716 0.79 -34.70 -7.78
N GLY A 717 -0.51 -34.45 -8.01
CA GLY A 717 -1.30 -33.42 -7.30
C GLY A 717 -1.30 -32.03 -7.94
N VAL A 718 -0.44 -31.79 -8.93
CA VAL A 718 -0.44 -30.55 -9.74
C VAL A 718 -1.40 -30.70 -10.91
N THR A 719 -2.23 -29.68 -11.14
CA THR A 719 -3.16 -29.62 -12.28
C THR A 719 -2.60 -28.70 -13.35
N SER A 720 -2.53 -29.18 -14.59
CA SER A 720 -2.18 -28.40 -15.79
C SER A 720 -3.42 -28.29 -16.68
N GLU A 721 -3.71 -27.10 -17.20
CA GLU A 721 -4.80 -26.88 -18.15
C GLU A 721 -4.27 -26.52 -19.54
N VAL A 722 -4.79 -27.19 -20.56
CA VAL A 722 -4.44 -26.96 -21.96
C VAL A 722 -5.72 -26.79 -22.77
N SER A 723 -5.82 -25.67 -23.49
CA SER A 723 -6.94 -25.39 -24.40
C SER A 723 -6.58 -25.76 -25.83
N ALA A 724 -7.54 -26.35 -26.56
CA ALA A 724 -7.41 -26.64 -27.98
C ALA A 724 -8.64 -26.13 -28.76
N PRO A 725 -8.44 -25.31 -29.82
CA PRO A 725 -9.54 -24.81 -30.61
C PRO A 725 -10.12 -25.89 -31.53
N TYR A 726 -11.42 -25.83 -31.77
CA TYR A 726 -12.13 -26.59 -32.80
C TYR A 726 -12.90 -25.65 -33.74
N ALA A 727 -12.94 -26.00 -35.02
CA ALA A 727 -13.59 -25.18 -36.05
C ALA A 727 -15.12 -25.34 -36.05
N ALA A 728 -15.84 -24.32 -36.53
CA ALA A 728 -17.27 -24.41 -36.79
C ALA A 728 -17.57 -25.51 -37.81
N LEU A 729 -18.72 -26.19 -37.67
CA LEU A 729 -19.14 -27.26 -38.57
C LEU A 729 -20.66 -27.31 -38.67
N THR A 730 -21.19 -27.56 -39.87
CA THR A 730 -22.61 -27.87 -40.11
C THR A 730 -22.73 -29.21 -40.81
N CYS A 731 -23.63 -30.06 -40.31
CA CYS A 731 -23.85 -31.44 -40.74
C CYS A 731 -25.16 -31.57 -41.49
N GLY A 732 -25.08 -31.62 -42.82
CA GLY A 732 -26.24 -31.73 -43.71
C GLY A 732 -26.50 -30.43 -44.45
#